data_AF-A0A6E8UY24-F1
#
_entry.id   AF-A0A6E8UY24-F1
#
_cell.length_a   1.000
_cell.length_b   1.000
_cell.length_c   1.000
_cell.angle_alpha   90.00
_cell.angle_beta   90.00
_cell.angle_gamma   90.00
#
_symmetry.space_group_name_H-M   'P 1'
#
loop_
_entity.id
_entity.type
_entity.pdbx_description
1 polymer ?
#
loop_
_entity_poly.entity_id
_entity_poly.type
_entity_poly.pdbx_seq_one_letter_code
_entity_poly.pdbx_strand_id
1 'polypeptide(L)'
;MTHLALAAAAVVVVVVVLAGRTFAFNLETRHMLEKQGQPGSYFGYSVAGHSQRVGGGGGAGGRNGAGNATHWMLVGAPLGQNLQPGSNHSGALFRCPITLAQDDCTQVITDGHRSPTGKYLPFRQAYSKSDDFDDDELLGDGESRLEPPGVDEIKNNQWLGVTVETGGQENKIFVCAHRYIKINNPQSLAYTASGPGSPGLYLGQGVCYVLNEDFSFGFAVEVCRGRSIEREHQQYAFCQSGTSGAVLPDGTALIGTPGAMTWKGTLFNVAIEGGFLSRDKFQYFAPHDNLHSPVPNYSYLGMAVTGGRFFGEYMAYAGGAPRAAQGNGEVVIFTNRQKRNPFDHVVSLRGEQFGSGFGSTLASADINGDGRLDLLVGAPNYFNRTDGGAVYVYLNRGTSFGPEYDQRLTGRLESRFGTAIANCGDLNHDGLDDVAIGAPYESAGSGRVYIHFGTPDGALSPEPVQTIDPSELFATPWRTFGSSLDGGHDLDGNSYPDLIIGSYASDRVVALLARPIINIRTYEEQQAGEPGSIDPTRVGCPSDPTANVTCFSFRACSAVDDASLSEGDVSADSSLQLRCTIQAETFLNKFSRVYFGTGGGPGADKTPAVPGAAATRTNILKRRFRLAVSGRPVCHDVTAYLKEGTRDIQNPIQFRISYTLDEERANGGTGAGGRRGRKERELPRLEPILNRTAAERTYTMPFQKDCGVDGLCQSALVIQNATLVGLARSGGAAGGEYQLVLGLDRTLTLALTVQNRADSAYETHLYVRHDASLTYAGSKGSSVCGAHNATMVDCSIGNPLKRNGEVQLSLRFDARSLEEYGSSKGPNGLSQHVALAVFVNTTSQDTGNRTRAQLNLRIQRAVKLSISGKALPEQVFYGGGGEQIMGESAIHSLDEIGMPVQHKYQIYNDGPWRAPMVRLEIDWPLQVANNKPQGKWLLYLDALPVLDMSGIMGDGRSTCDVLRKDEPDGAVVAGGDSVPLVNPLGLPSRTGPSAPPSPFTALRSANYTRAGRVRRDRAMVLRPQAGDGAVQMDCASQTAKCVRIVCKIHDLGPKSHALVTVTARLWNATLVSDYAQVDVVRIGSSARFVVEGIDELLDQAHQPASLTVRTEAFPEMGPPIVAMDVPWWIILIAAITGLLVLIALTYLLYRCGFFRRKRHTGDDPTLSGNLERRRDPSGGGGGGGGTYDELNDTNGSGGGTAERKPFLGRRS
;
A
#
# COMPACT_ATOMS: atom_id res chain seq x y z
N MET A 1 -12.54 -22.85 -47.17
CA MET A 1 -12.29 -21.90 -46.06
C MET A 1 -11.10 -22.29 -45.17
N THR A 2 -10.28 -23.26 -45.55
CA THR A 2 -9.19 -23.80 -44.70
C THR A 2 -7.77 -23.56 -45.22
N HIS A 3 -7.58 -22.85 -46.36
CA HIS A 3 -6.24 -22.56 -46.91
C HIS A 3 -5.85 -21.06 -46.96
N LEU A 4 -6.80 -20.12 -46.81
CA LEU A 4 -6.47 -18.68 -46.70
C LEU A 4 -5.91 -18.29 -45.31
N ALA A 5 -6.15 -19.14 -44.30
CA ALA A 5 -5.62 -18.96 -42.94
C ALA A 5 -4.10 -19.20 -42.83
N LEU A 6 -3.48 -19.84 -43.84
CA LEU A 6 -2.05 -20.18 -43.80
C LEU A 6 -1.12 -19.13 -44.46
N ALA A 7 -1.63 -18.12 -45.20
CA ALA A 7 -0.77 -17.16 -45.93
C ALA A 7 -0.68 -15.76 -45.29
N ALA A 8 -1.71 -15.27 -44.58
CA ALA A 8 -1.63 -13.98 -43.87
C ALA A 8 -0.79 -14.06 -42.58
N ALA A 9 -0.56 -15.28 -42.09
CA ALA A 9 0.44 -15.63 -41.10
C ALA A 9 1.89 -15.37 -41.56
N ALA A 10 2.18 -14.99 -42.82
CA ALA A 10 3.55 -14.88 -43.32
C ALA A 10 4.16 -13.46 -43.39
N VAL A 11 3.40 -12.36 -43.38
CA VAL A 11 3.97 -10.98 -43.50
C VAL A 11 3.74 -10.09 -42.28
N VAL A 12 2.70 -10.35 -41.49
CA VAL A 12 2.60 -9.76 -40.14
C VAL A 12 3.77 -10.24 -39.26
N VAL A 13 4.29 -11.44 -39.57
CA VAL A 13 5.55 -12.02 -39.06
C VAL A 13 6.81 -11.24 -39.51
N VAL A 14 6.73 -10.28 -40.44
CA VAL A 14 7.91 -9.56 -40.96
C VAL A 14 8.04 -8.09 -40.51
N VAL A 15 7.05 -7.44 -39.86
CA VAL A 15 7.25 -6.06 -39.33
C VAL A 15 6.98 -5.90 -37.83
N VAL A 16 6.57 -6.98 -37.15
CA VAL A 16 6.97 -7.19 -35.75
C VAL A 16 8.51 -7.14 -35.59
N VAL A 17 9.28 -7.19 -36.69
CA VAL A 17 10.73 -6.91 -36.82
C VAL A 17 11.18 -5.50 -36.37
N LEU A 18 10.31 -4.63 -35.84
CA LEU A 18 10.75 -3.42 -35.11
C LEU A 18 10.08 -3.24 -33.74
N ALA A 19 9.41 -4.27 -33.21
CA ALA A 19 9.09 -4.32 -31.79
C ALA A 19 10.38 -4.52 -31.00
N GLY A 20 10.64 -3.62 -30.05
CA GLY A 20 11.76 -3.76 -29.10
C GLY A 20 13.13 -3.70 -29.76
N ARG A 21 13.54 -2.54 -30.28
CA ARG A 21 14.99 -2.29 -30.29
C ARG A 21 15.40 -2.23 -28.82
N THR A 22 16.02 -3.29 -28.32
CA THR A 22 16.86 -3.22 -27.14
C THR A 22 17.78 -2.03 -27.33
N PHE A 23 17.51 -0.98 -26.56
CA PHE A 23 18.35 0.20 -26.52
C PHE A 23 19.59 -0.21 -25.74
N ALA A 24 20.50 -0.90 -26.43
CA ALA A 24 21.77 -1.29 -25.85
C ALA A 24 22.56 0.00 -25.60
N PHE A 25 22.72 0.32 -24.32
CA PHE A 25 23.69 1.30 -23.88
C PHE A 25 24.91 0.53 -23.40
N ASN A 26 26.07 0.90 -23.92
CA ASN A 26 27.42 0.33 -23.78
C ASN A 26 27.67 -1.16 -23.44
N LEU A 27 26.90 -1.88 -22.63
CA LEU A 27 27.01 -3.34 -22.46
C LEU A 27 26.73 -4.08 -23.80
N GLU A 28 27.73 -4.84 -24.26
CA GLU A 28 27.68 -5.58 -25.52
C GLU A 28 26.87 -6.87 -25.38
N THR A 29 25.79 -6.96 -26.14
CA THR A 29 24.88 -8.10 -26.15
C THR A 29 25.16 -9.11 -27.25
N ARG A 30 26.00 -8.77 -28.25
CA ARG A 30 26.31 -9.66 -29.39
C ARG A 30 27.47 -10.61 -29.10
N HIS A 31 28.44 -10.17 -28.31
CA HIS A 31 29.67 -10.90 -27.98
C HIS A 31 29.76 -11.16 -26.47
N MET A 32 28.74 -11.82 -25.91
CA MET A 32 28.67 -12.15 -24.49
C MET A 32 29.48 -13.39 -24.12
N LEU A 33 29.92 -13.46 -22.87
CA LEU A 33 30.65 -14.61 -22.33
C LEU A 33 29.69 -15.53 -21.58
N GLU A 34 29.27 -16.62 -22.22
CA GLU A 34 28.41 -17.63 -21.60
C GLU A 34 29.26 -18.74 -20.94
N LYS A 35 28.90 -19.13 -19.71
CA LYS A 35 29.49 -20.25 -18.97
C LYS A 35 28.39 -21.22 -18.53
N GLN A 36 28.64 -22.52 -18.68
CA GLN A 36 27.68 -23.57 -18.34
C GLN A 36 28.20 -24.48 -17.23
N GLY A 37 27.34 -24.79 -16.27
CA GLY A 37 27.59 -25.73 -15.19
C GLY A 37 26.93 -27.09 -15.41
N GLN A 38 27.09 -27.99 -14.43
CA GLN A 38 26.44 -29.30 -14.45
C GLN A 38 24.91 -29.14 -14.28
N PRO A 39 24.08 -29.90 -15.02
CA PRO A 39 22.63 -29.83 -14.90
C PRO A 39 22.14 -30.12 -13.47
N GLY A 40 21.29 -29.26 -12.93
CA GLY A 40 20.72 -29.37 -11.58
C GLY A 40 21.68 -28.99 -10.45
N SER A 41 22.84 -28.43 -10.77
CA SER A 41 23.82 -27.95 -9.76
C SER A 41 23.47 -26.57 -9.19
N TYR A 42 22.51 -25.87 -9.82
CA TYR A 42 22.20 -24.45 -9.58
C TYR A 42 23.42 -23.56 -9.83
N PHE A 43 24.19 -23.87 -10.86
CA PHE A 43 25.30 -23.04 -11.29
C PHE A 43 24.82 -21.65 -11.70
N GLY A 44 25.36 -20.60 -11.07
CA GLY A 44 24.89 -19.22 -11.22
C GLY A 44 23.91 -18.78 -10.14
N TYR A 45 23.78 -19.51 -9.04
CA TYR A 45 22.97 -19.07 -7.89
C TYR A 45 23.55 -17.82 -7.23
N SER A 46 24.87 -17.73 -7.13
CA SER A 46 25.61 -16.54 -6.75
C SER A 46 26.78 -16.34 -7.72
N VAL A 47 27.17 -15.09 -7.96
CA VAL A 47 28.21 -14.71 -8.91
C VAL A 47 29.04 -13.58 -8.32
N ALA A 48 30.34 -13.55 -8.65
CA ALA A 48 31.22 -12.43 -8.29
C ALA A 48 32.38 -12.29 -9.28
N GLY A 49 32.83 -11.06 -9.57
CA GLY A 49 33.98 -10.75 -10.41
C GLY A 49 35.27 -10.67 -9.59
N HIS A 50 36.31 -11.39 -9.98
CA HIS A 50 37.53 -11.51 -9.18
C HIS A 50 38.78 -11.19 -10.00
N SER A 51 39.71 -10.42 -9.43
CA SER A 51 40.99 -10.06 -10.05
C SER A 51 42.16 -10.61 -9.24
N GLN A 52 43.03 -11.35 -9.92
CA GLN A 52 44.21 -12.01 -9.37
C GLN A 52 45.49 -11.40 -9.97
N ARG A 53 46.42 -10.90 -9.14
CA ARG A 53 47.72 -10.41 -9.57
C ARG A 53 48.65 -11.55 -9.97
N VAL A 54 49.28 -11.42 -11.14
CA VAL A 54 50.31 -12.38 -11.58
C VAL A 54 51.61 -12.11 -10.82
N GLY A 55 51.96 -12.98 -9.88
CA GLY A 55 53.22 -12.92 -9.17
C GLY A 55 54.40 -13.19 -10.09
N GLY A 56 55.25 -12.19 -10.33
CA GLY A 56 56.59 -12.40 -10.88
C GLY A 56 57.38 -13.33 -9.96
N GLY A 57 57.88 -14.44 -10.50
CA GLY A 57 58.76 -15.35 -9.79
C GLY A 57 59.91 -14.60 -9.10
N GLY A 58 60.24 -15.03 -7.88
CA GLY A 58 61.08 -14.31 -6.92
C GLY A 58 62.33 -13.65 -7.51
N GLY A 59 62.40 -12.33 -7.35
CA GLY A 59 63.59 -11.51 -7.57
C GLY A 59 63.37 -10.18 -6.86
N ALA A 60 64.02 -10.00 -5.72
CA ALA A 60 63.98 -8.74 -4.97
C ALA A 60 64.57 -7.61 -5.82
N GLY A 61 63.79 -6.53 -6.01
CA GLY A 61 64.28 -5.24 -6.51
C GLY A 61 63.64 -4.78 -7.82
N GLY A 62 62.55 -4.01 -7.73
CA GLY A 62 61.97 -3.30 -8.86
C GLY A 62 60.61 -2.69 -8.53
N ARG A 63 60.61 -1.48 -7.95
CA ARG A 63 59.41 -0.62 -7.93
C ARG A 63 59.19 -0.10 -9.36
N ASN A 64 57.95 -0.15 -9.83
CA ASN A 64 57.40 0.38 -11.09
C ASN A 64 57.27 -0.63 -12.23
N GLY A 65 56.22 -1.45 -12.13
CA GLY A 65 55.56 -2.09 -13.27
C GLY A 65 54.15 -2.47 -12.85
N ALA A 66 53.12 -1.90 -13.48
CA ALA A 66 51.75 -2.37 -13.34
C ALA A 66 51.72 -3.84 -13.79
N GLY A 67 51.68 -4.76 -12.83
CA GLY A 67 51.65 -6.20 -13.13
C GLY A 67 50.30 -6.54 -13.77
N ASN A 68 50.32 -7.25 -14.91
CA ASN A 68 49.11 -7.77 -15.54
C ASN A 68 48.31 -8.57 -14.50
N ALA A 69 47.07 -8.15 -14.25
CA ALA A 69 46.11 -8.91 -13.45
C ALA A 69 45.33 -9.86 -14.37
N THR A 70 45.00 -11.04 -13.86
CA THR A 70 44.09 -12.00 -14.51
C THR A 70 42.72 -11.92 -13.86
N HIS A 71 41.69 -11.74 -14.66
CA HIS A 71 40.31 -11.61 -14.21
C HIS A 71 39.57 -12.96 -14.32
N TRP A 72 38.61 -13.17 -13.42
CA TRP A 72 37.88 -14.41 -13.27
C TRP A 72 36.41 -14.11 -12.92
N MET A 73 35.49 -14.93 -13.42
CA MET A 73 34.13 -15.01 -12.88
C MET A 73 34.07 -16.13 -11.84
N LEU A 74 33.69 -15.79 -10.62
CA LEU A 74 33.37 -16.75 -9.59
C LEU A 74 31.90 -17.12 -9.67
N VAL A 75 31.61 -18.42 -9.60
CA VAL A 75 30.23 -18.92 -9.72
C VAL A 75 29.94 -19.93 -8.63
N GLY A 76 28.92 -19.64 -7.82
CA GLY A 76 28.38 -20.56 -6.83
C GLY A 76 27.40 -21.56 -7.46
N ALA A 77 27.53 -22.83 -7.07
CA ALA A 77 26.63 -23.92 -7.46
C ALA A 77 26.22 -24.72 -6.21
N PRO A 78 25.18 -24.27 -5.47
CA PRO A 78 24.80 -24.84 -4.16
C PRO A 78 24.43 -26.31 -4.16
N LEU A 79 23.99 -26.86 -5.29
CA LEU A 79 23.64 -28.27 -5.46
C LEU A 79 24.68 -29.04 -6.29
N GLY A 80 25.80 -28.40 -6.64
CA GLY A 80 26.91 -29.03 -7.34
C GLY A 80 27.58 -30.12 -6.52
N GLN A 81 28.18 -31.08 -7.22
CA GLN A 81 29.00 -32.11 -6.57
C GLN A 81 30.35 -31.53 -6.16
N ASN A 82 30.75 -31.71 -4.90
CA ASN A 82 32.03 -31.24 -4.39
C ASN A 82 33.14 -32.26 -4.63
N LEU A 83 34.39 -31.78 -4.75
CA LEU A 83 35.59 -32.62 -4.82
C LEU A 83 35.87 -33.36 -3.51
N GLN A 84 35.30 -32.90 -2.38
CA GLN A 84 35.44 -33.60 -1.11
C GLN A 84 34.82 -35.02 -1.19
N PRO A 85 35.61 -36.08 -0.95
CA PRO A 85 35.12 -37.45 -1.07
C PRO A 85 34.04 -37.75 -0.01
N GLY A 86 33.07 -38.60 -0.34
CA GLY A 86 31.99 -38.98 0.59
C GLY A 86 30.95 -37.87 0.85
N SER A 87 31.01 -36.75 0.14
CA SER A 87 29.96 -35.74 0.12
C SER A 87 29.02 -35.94 -1.09
N ASN A 88 27.74 -35.58 -0.95
CA ASN A 88 26.74 -35.69 -2.01
C ASN A 88 25.95 -34.39 -2.14
N HIS A 89 25.96 -33.77 -3.33
CA HIS A 89 25.32 -32.47 -3.61
C HIS A 89 25.60 -31.43 -2.51
N SER A 90 26.83 -31.38 -2.01
CA SER A 90 27.23 -30.48 -0.92
C SER A 90 27.42 -29.03 -1.40
N GLY A 91 27.43 -28.80 -2.71
CA GLY A 91 27.65 -27.51 -3.33
C GLY A 91 29.13 -27.22 -3.59
N ALA A 92 29.38 -26.27 -4.47
CA ALA A 92 30.70 -25.98 -5.00
C ALA A 92 30.87 -24.50 -5.38
N LEU A 93 32.13 -24.06 -5.40
CA LEU A 93 32.57 -22.80 -6.00
C LEU A 93 33.36 -23.11 -7.27
N PHE A 94 33.07 -22.40 -8.35
CA PHE A 94 33.81 -22.47 -9.61
C PHE A 94 34.49 -21.14 -9.89
N ARG A 95 35.66 -21.21 -10.54
CA ARG A 95 36.31 -20.07 -11.19
C ARG A 95 36.27 -20.29 -12.70
N CYS A 96 35.81 -19.30 -13.43
CA CYS A 96 35.68 -19.33 -14.87
C CYS A 96 36.58 -18.24 -15.47
N PRO A 97 37.46 -18.58 -16.42
CA PRO A 97 38.29 -17.58 -17.08
C PRO A 97 37.44 -16.71 -18.02
N ILE A 98 37.90 -15.48 -18.27
CA ILE A 98 37.26 -14.53 -19.21
C ILE A 98 37.60 -14.95 -20.65
N THR A 99 36.86 -15.93 -21.16
CA THR A 99 37.04 -16.56 -22.48
C THR A 99 35.68 -16.88 -23.11
N LEU A 100 35.65 -17.08 -24.43
CA LEU A 100 34.45 -17.50 -25.17
C LEU A 100 34.09 -18.99 -24.99
N ALA A 101 34.92 -19.79 -24.33
CA ALA A 101 34.63 -21.21 -24.13
C ALA A 101 33.57 -21.38 -23.02
N GLN A 102 32.55 -22.20 -23.26
CA GLN A 102 31.43 -22.35 -22.31
C GLN A 102 31.74 -23.29 -21.13
N ASP A 103 32.61 -24.28 -21.35
CA ASP A 103 32.85 -25.40 -20.44
C ASP A 103 34.26 -25.39 -19.79
N ASP A 104 34.92 -24.23 -19.70
CA ASP A 104 36.29 -24.12 -19.16
C ASP A 104 36.34 -23.63 -17.70
N CYS A 105 35.21 -23.62 -17.01
CA CYS A 105 35.13 -23.37 -15.58
C CYS A 105 35.78 -24.51 -14.79
N THR A 106 36.58 -24.16 -13.79
CA THR A 106 37.24 -25.12 -12.90
C THR A 106 36.74 -24.97 -11.48
N GLN A 107 36.53 -26.08 -10.79
CA GLN A 107 36.10 -26.06 -9.40
C GLN A 107 37.25 -25.62 -8.49
N VAL A 108 36.94 -24.76 -7.53
CA VAL A 108 37.89 -24.28 -6.52
C VAL A 108 37.81 -25.21 -5.31
N ILE A 109 38.98 -25.70 -4.88
CA ILE A 109 39.09 -26.53 -3.67
C ILE A 109 38.83 -25.63 -2.46
N THR A 110 37.71 -25.88 -1.80
CA THR A 110 37.18 -25.07 -0.69
C THR A 110 37.12 -25.86 0.61
N ASP A 111 36.74 -27.13 0.53
CA ASP A 111 36.52 -28.04 1.65
C ASP A 111 37.41 -29.30 1.56
N GLY A 112 37.56 -30.04 2.65
CA GLY A 112 38.37 -31.27 2.71
C GLY A 112 39.80 -31.11 3.21
N HIS A 113 40.25 -29.88 3.51
CA HIS A 113 41.55 -29.59 4.12
C HIS A 113 41.53 -29.78 5.65
N ARG A 114 41.50 -31.03 6.13
CA ARG A 114 41.54 -31.36 7.58
C ARG A 114 42.74 -32.22 7.97
N SER A 115 43.26 -32.02 9.19
CA SER A 115 44.15 -32.97 9.85
C SER A 115 43.39 -34.23 10.31
N PRO A 116 44.08 -35.36 10.56
CA PRO A 116 43.48 -36.56 11.17
C PRO A 116 42.80 -36.31 12.54
N THR A 117 43.09 -35.17 13.17
CA THR A 117 42.52 -34.71 14.45
C THR A 117 41.35 -33.73 14.30
N GLY A 118 40.87 -33.47 13.07
CA GLY A 118 39.68 -32.66 12.80
C GLY A 118 39.90 -31.14 12.78
N LYS A 119 41.15 -30.65 12.77
CA LYS A 119 41.46 -29.21 12.62
C LYS A 119 41.66 -28.86 11.14
N TYR A 120 41.14 -27.71 10.71
CA TYR A 120 41.42 -27.17 9.38
C TYR A 120 42.91 -26.81 9.26
N LEU A 121 43.60 -27.38 8.27
CA LEU A 121 45.02 -27.13 8.05
C LEU A 121 45.21 -26.06 6.96
N PRO A 122 45.98 -24.99 7.20
CA PRO A 122 46.39 -24.08 6.14
C PRO A 122 47.31 -24.82 5.15
N PHE A 123 47.21 -24.48 3.86
CA PHE A 123 47.90 -25.14 2.75
C PHE A 123 49.41 -25.38 2.97
N ARG A 124 50.09 -24.50 3.73
CA ARG A 124 51.52 -24.59 4.01
C ARG A 124 51.97 -25.60 5.07
N GLN A 125 51.04 -26.25 5.80
CA GLN A 125 51.41 -27.20 6.86
C GLN A 125 51.12 -28.67 6.50
N ALA A 126 50.52 -28.93 5.34
CA ALA A 126 50.43 -30.27 4.75
C ALA A 126 51.78 -30.77 4.17
N TYR A 127 52.77 -29.88 4.08
CA TYR A 127 54.16 -30.16 3.72
C TYR A 127 55.10 -29.87 4.91
N SER A 128 54.96 -30.63 6.00
CA SER A 128 56.09 -30.85 6.91
C SER A 128 56.46 -32.31 6.79
N LYS A 129 57.58 -32.57 6.12
CA LYS A 129 58.34 -33.82 6.23
C LYS A 129 58.31 -34.26 7.70
N SER A 130 57.76 -35.44 7.96
CA SER A 130 58.25 -36.22 9.09
C SER A 130 59.60 -36.77 8.64
N ASP A 131 60.64 -36.41 9.37
CA ASP A 131 61.91 -37.11 9.31
C ASP A 131 61.66 -38.53 9.85
N ASP A 132 61.40 -39.50 8.98
CA ASP A 132 61.68 -40.92 9.23
C ASP A 132 61.54 -41.73 7.92
N PHE A 133 62.71 -42.13 7.40
CA PHE A 133 63.06 -43.28 6.55
C PHE A 133 62.14 -43.79 5.42
N ASP A 134 62.73 -43.73 4.23
CA ASP A 134 62.69 -44.69 3.11
C ASP A 134 61.33 -45.27 2.67
N ASP A 135 60.74 -44.64 1.65
CA ASP A 135 60.32 -45.36 0.43
C ASP A 135 60.12 -44.34 -0.71
N ASP A 136 61.07 -44.35 -1.64
CA ASP A 136 61.12 -43.55 -2.85
C ASP A 136 60.52 -44.38 -3.99
N GLU A 137 59.19 -44.52 -4.06
CA GLU A 137 58.53 -45.09 -5.24
C GLU A 137 57.04 -44.70 -5.32
N LEU A 138 56.76 -43.57 -5.99
CA LEU A 138 55.65 -43.31 -6.93
C LEU A 138 55.40 -41.80 -7.06
N LEU A 139 56.12 -41.18 -7.99
CA LEU A 139 55.78 -39.85 -8.50
C LEU A 139 54.50 -39.93 -9.34
N GLY A 140 53.41 -39.43 -8.77
CA GLY A 140 52.16 -39.10 -9.45
C GLY A 140 51.58 -37.81 -8.86
N ASP A 141 51.71 -36.72 -9.60
CA ASP A 141 50.99 -35.44 -9.54
C ASP A 141 50.21 -35.12 -8.25
N GLY A 142 50.88 -34.41 -7.34
CA GLY A 142 50.43 -33.31 -6.45
C GLY A 142 48.95 -33.02 -6.11
N GLU A 143 48.01 -33.97 -6.13
CA GLU A 143 46.67 -33.77 -5.58
C GLU A 143 46.73 -33.78 -4.04
N SER A 144 46.33 -32.66 -3.43
CA SER A 144 46.09 -32.59 -1.99
C SER A 144 45.10 -33.68 -1.60
N ARG A 145 45.51 -34.65 -0.77
CA ARG A 145 44.62 -35.68 -0.22
C ARG A 145 43.50 -35.01 0.57
N LEU A 146 42.32 -34.88 -0.05
CA LEU A 146 41.11 -34.34 0.57
C LEU A 146 40.49 -35.41 1.47
N GLU A 147 40.17 -35.05 2.70
CA GLU A 147 39.57 -35.98 3.65
C GLU A 147 38.02 -35.91 3.59
N PRO A 148 37.33 -37.05 3.76
CA PRO A 148 35.87 -37.07 3.77
C PRO A 148 35.29 -36.29 4.97
N PRO A 149 33.99 -35.93 4.94
CA PRO A 149 33.32 -35.30 6.06
C PRO A 149 33.54 -36.05 7.38
N GLY A 150 33.81 -35.32 8.45
CA GLY A 150 33.97 -35.91 9.78
C GLY A 150 32.68 -36.52 10.31
N VAL A 151 32.79 -37.42 11.30
CA VAL A 151 31.62 -38.00 12.00
C VAL A 151 30.80 -36.97 12.78
N ASP A 152 31.35 -35.78 12.96
CA ASP A 152 30.76 -34.67 13.71
C ASP A 152 30.10 -33.62 12.81
N GLU A 153 29.91 -33.91 11.52
CA GLU A 153 29.32 -33.00 10.54
C GLU A 153 28.53 -33.70 9.44
N ILE A 154 27.53 -33.01 8.89
CA ILE A 154 26.81 -33.42 7.68
C ILE A 154 26.97 -32.31 6.66
N LYS A 155 27.63 -32.66 5.55
CA LYS A 155 27.89 -31.76 4.43
C LYS A 155 26.99 -32.02 3.23
N ASN A 156 26.23 -33.12 3.23
CA ASN A 156 25.27 -33.39 2.16
C ASN A 156 24.20 -32.30 2.12
N ASN A 157 23.95 -31.72 0.94
CA ASN A 157 23.02 -30.60 0.76
C ASN A 157 23.30 -29.39 1.68
N GLN A 158 24.57 -29.11 2.01
CA GLN A 158 24.94 -27.94 2.83
C GLN A 158 24.84 -26.60 2.09
N TRP A 159 24.65 -26.62 0.75
CA TRP A 159 24.51 -25.44 -0.10
C TRP A 159 25.76 -24.55 -0.12
N LEU A 160 26.93 -25.17 -0.30
CA LEU A 160 28.17 -24.41 -0.50
C LEU A 160 28.13 -23.64 -1.83
N GLY A 161 28.42 -22.35 -1.79
CA GLY A 161 28.24 -21.44 -2.93
C GLY A 161 26.88 -20.74 -2.96
N VAL A 162 26.13 -20.76 -1.86
CA VAL A 162 24.90 -19.95 -1.72
C VAL A 162 25.21 -18.45 -1.76
N THR A 163 26.34 -18.07 -1.18
CA THR A 163 26.86 -16.70 -1.08
C THR A 163 28.30 -16.78 -1.54
N VAL A 164 28.67 -15.91 -2.49
CA VAL A 164 30.02 -15.77 -3.02
C VAL A 164 30.27 -14.28 -3.14
N GLU A 165 31.31 -13.80 -2.48
CA GLU A 165 31.68 -12.39 -2.42
C GLU A 165 33.20 -12.27 -2.57
N THR A 166 33.66 -11.15 -3.11
CA THR A 166 35.07 -10.84 -3.25
C THR A 166 35.30 -9.36 -2.96
N GLY A 167 36.41 -9.04 -2.31
CA GLY A 167 36.72 -7.64 -2.00
C GLY A 167 37.75 -7.48 -0.89
N GLY A 168 37.74 -6.29 -0.31
CA GLY A 168 38.77 -5.85 0.64
C GLY A 168 40.07 -5.42 -0.07
N GLN A 169 41.09 -5.05 0.70
CA GLN A 169 42.37 -4.58 0.17
C GLN A 169 43.26 -5.72 -0.37
N GLU A 170 43.07 -6.93 0.15
CA GLU A 170 43.77 -8.16 -0.24
C GLU A 170 42.97 -8.99 -1.27
N ASN A 171 41.84 -8.47 -1.81
CA ASN A 171 40.95 -9.19 -2.74
C ASN A 171 40.64 -10.64 -2.28
N LYS A 172 40.20 -10.80 -1.04
CA LYS A 172 39.84 -12.12 -0.49
C LYS A 172 38.55 -12.63 -1.12
N ILE A 173 38.41 -13.94 -1.19
CA ILE A 173 37.18 -14.61 -1.63
C ILE A 173 36.46 -15.17 -0.41
N PHE A 174 35.17 -14.87 -0.28
CA PHE A 174 34.32 -15.32 0.81
C PHE A 174 33.18 -16.17 0.25
N VAL A 175 33.08 -17.42 0.69
CA VAL A 175 32.06 -18.37 0.22
C VAL A 175 31.41 -19.12 1.38
N CYS A 176 30.09 -19.30 1.35
CA CYS A 176 29.34 -19.90 2.45
C CYS A 176 28.51 -21.12 2.08
N ALA A 177 28.18 -21.91 3.11
CA ALA A 177 27.30 -23.07 3.11
C ALA A 177 26.32 -22.97 4.30
N HIS A 178 25.24 -22.20 4.10
CA HIS A 178 24.29 -21.87 5.18
C HIS A 178 23.46 -23.04 5.72
N ARG A 179 23.40 -24.18 5.01
CA ARG A 179 22.70 -25.41 5.44
C ARG A 179 23.64 -26.46 6.03
N TYR A 180 24.91 -26.12 6.27
CA TYR A 180 25.86 -26.99 6.96
C TYR A 180 25.36 -27.36 8.37
N ILE A 181 25.43 -28.65 8.68
CA ILE A 181 24.97 -29.21 9.95
C ILE A 181 26.16 -29.74 10.76
N LYS A 182 26.23 -29.31 12.02
CA LYS A 182 27.17 -29.84 13.01
C LYS A 182 26.46 -30.84 13.93
N ILE A 183 27.12 -31.93 14.27
CA ILE A 183 26.63 -32.91 15.24
C ILE A 183 27.37 -32.69 16.57
N ASN A 184 26.64 -32.39 17.64
CA ASN A 184 27.22 -32.31 18.97
C ASN A 184 27.21 -33.69 19.66
N ASN A 185 28.31 -34.02 20.35
CA ASN A 185 28.56 -35.32 20.99
C ASN A 185 28.41 -36.55 20.04
N PRO A 186 29.20 -36.63 18.95
CA PRO A 186 29.07 -37.69 17.93
C PRO A 186 29.34 -39.10 18.50
N GLN A 187 30.01 -39.20 19.66
CA GLN A 187 30.28 -40.47 20.33
C GLN A 187 29.02 -41.11 20.95
N SER A 188 27.92 -40.36 21.16
CA SER A 188 26.64 -40.94 21.60
C SER A 188 25.81 -41.56 20.46
N LEU A 189 26.25 -41.41 19.20
CA LEU A 189 25.67 -42.11 18.04
C LEU A 189 26.24 -43.53 17.87
N ALA A 190 27.32 -43.87 18.58
CA ALA A 190 27.78 -45.24 18.70
C ALA A 190 26.94 -45.97 19.76
N TYR A 191 26.26 -47.04 19.36
CA TYR A 191 25.50 -47.93 20.22
C TYR A 191 26.40 -48.45 21.36
N THR A 192 26.44 -47.78 22.51
CA THR A 192 27.13 -48.32 23.70
C THR A 192 26.25 -49.39 24.33
N ALA A 193 26.87 -50.47 24.81
CA ALA A 193 26.22 -51.64 25.43
C ALA A 193 25.43 -51.35 26.74
N SER A 194 25.16 -50.07 27.07
CA SER A 194 24.58 -49.60 28.33
C SER A 194 23.20 -48.92 28.19
N GLY A 195 22.48 -49.12 27.07
CA GLY A 195 21.13 -48.58 26.86
C GLY A 195 21.09 -47.42 25.85
N PRO A 196 19.89 -46.85 25.57
CA PRO A 196 19.74 -45.81 24.56
C PRO A 196 20.47 -44.53 25.00
N GLY A 197 21.66 -44.31 24.44
CA GLY A 197 22.36 -43.03 24.53
C GLY A 197 21.51 -41.91 23.93
N SER A 198 21.60 -40.70 24.49
CA SER A 198 20.90 -39.54 23.96
C SER A 198 21.22 -39.34 22.47
N PRO A 199 20.22 -39.16 21.58
CA PRO A 199 20.46 -38.93 20.17
C PRO A 199 21.35 -37.69 19.98
N GLY A 200 22.36 -37.78 19.11
CA GLY A 200 23.21 -36.65 18.77
C GLY A 200 22.38 -35.46 18.27
N LEU A 201 22.67 -34.27 18.78
CA LEU A 201 21.91 -33.06 18.44
C LEU A 201 22.43 -32.49 17.11
N TYR A 202 21.54 -32.38 16.12
CA TYR A 202 21.84 -31.82 14.79
C TYR A 202 21.65 -30.30 14.81
N LEU A 203 22.72 -29.56 14.53
CA LEU A 203 22.77 -28.10 14.63
C LEU A 203 22.97 -27.49 13.24
N GLY A 204 21.94 -26.84 12.69
CA GLY A 204 22.01 -26.11 11.42
C GLY A 204 22.74 -24.76 11.55
N GLN A 205 24.04 -24.80 11.84
CA GLN A 205 24.81 -23.59 12.17
C GLN A 205 25.26 -22.80 10.94
N GLY A 206 25.48 -23.46 9.80
CA GLY A 206 26.13 -22.85 8.63
C GLY A 206 27.65 -22.69 8.83
N VAL A 207 28.39 -22.58 7.73
CA VAL A 207 29.84 -22.35 7.72
C VAL A 207 30.22 -21.48 6.53
N CYS A 208 31.25 -20.66 6.69
CA CYS A 208 31.86 -19.89 5.60
C CYS A 208 33.35 -20.17 5.51
N TYR A 209 33.91 -19.97 4.32
CA TYR A 209 35.32 -20.17 4.01
C TYR A 209 35.88 -18.90 3.39
N VAL A 210 37.08 -18.51 3.85
CA VAL A 210 37.84 -17.39 3.30
C VAL A 210 39.03 -17.96 2.53
N LEU A 211 39.10 -17.64 1.25
CA LEU A 211 40.24 -17.97 0.38
C LEU A 211 41.05 -16.71 0.11
N ASN A 212 42.33 -16.91 -0.20
CA ASN A 212 43.20 -15.83 -0.65
C ASN A 212 42.94 -15.48 -2.12
N GLU A 213 43.53 -14.38 -2.58
CA GLU A 213 43.50 -13.90 -3.98
C GLU A 213 43.91 -14.98 -5.01
N ASP A 214 44.76 -15.94 -4.62
CA ASP A 214 45.21 -17.03 -5.48
C ASP A 214 44.35 -18.30 -5.39
N PHE A 215 43.14 -18.19 -4.84
CA PHE A 215 42.20 -19.28 -4.56
C PHE A 215 42.69 -20.30 -3.51
N SER A 216 43.84 -20.07 -2.87
CA SER A 216 44.32 -20.96 -1.81
C SER A 216 43.46 -20.83 -0.56
N PHE A 217 43.25 -21.95 0.13
CA PHE A 217 42.48 -21.98 1.37
C PHE A 217 43.15 -21.15 2.46
N GLY A 218 42.43 -20.15 2.98
CA GLY A 218 42.85 -19.35 4.12
C GLY A 218 42.40 -19.98 5.44
N PHE A 219 41.11 -19.87 5.75
CA PHE A 219 40.53 -20.38 7.00
C PHE A 219 39.00 -20.47 6.91
N ALA A 220 38.40 -21.27 7.80
CA ALA A 220 36.96 -21.35 7.98
C ALA A 220 36.44 -20.39 9.06
N VAL A 221 35.23 -19.87 8.87
CA VAL A 221 34.52 -18.97 9.77
C VAL A 221 33.24 -19.66 10.26
N GLU A 222 33.22 -19.99 11.55
CA GLU A 222 32.08 -20.63 12.23
C GLU A 222 31.59 -19.73 13.38
N VAL A 223 30.82 -18.67 13.08
CA VAL A 223 30.44 -17.65 14.08
C VAL A 223 29.52 -18.18 15.18
N CYS A 224 28.78 -19.26 14.94
CA CYS A 224 27.86 -19.85 15.92
C CYS A 224 28.47 -20.98 16.76
N ARG A 225 29.70 -21.39 16.43
CA ARG A 225 30.39 -22.45 17.16
C ARG A 225 30.82 -21.95 18.54
N GLY A 226 30.62 -22.80 19.56
CA GLY A 226 31.01 -22.49 20.94
C GLY A 226 30.05 -21.54 21.69
N ARG A 227 28.90 -21.20 21.09
CA ARG A 227 27.84 -20.41 21.76
C ARG A 227 26.82 -21.31 22.44
N SER A 228 26.02 -20.74 23.35
CA SER A 228 24.99 -21.50 24.08
C SER A 228 23.96 -22.10 23.12
N ILE A 229 23.68 -23.39 23.32
CA ILE A 229 22.74 -24.20 22.55
C ILE A 229 21.79 -25.00 23.45
N GLU A 230 21.77 -24.71 24.75
CA GLU A 230 20.96 -25.40 25.76
C GLU A 230 19.47 -25.35 25.44
N ARG A 231 19.01 -24.26 24.80
CA ARG A 231 17.62 -24.07 24.37
C ARG A 231 17.46 -24.16 22.85
N GLU A 232 18.39 -24.85 22.19
CA GLU A 232 18.34 -25.18 20.76
C GLU A 232 18.00 -23.97 19.85
N HIS A 233 16.84 -24.00 19.18
CA HIS A 233 16.36 -22.96 18.26
C HIS A 233 16.13 -21.61 18.94
N GLN A 234 15.94 -21.57 20.27
CA GLN A 234 15.84 -20.31 21.01
C GLN A 234 17.19 -19.61 21.15
N GLN A 235 18.29 -20.26 20.71
CA GLN A 235 19.65 -19.75 20.76
C GLN A 235 20.36 -19.96 19.40
N TYR A 236 21.59 -20.49 19.37
CA TYR A 236 22.45 -20.54 18.18
C TYR A 236 22.49 -21.91 17.50
N ALA A 237 21.58 -22.84 17.82
CA ALA A 237 21.58 -24.16 17.19
C ALA A 237 21.28 -24.11 15.68
N PHE A 238 20.43 -23.18 15.25
CA PHE A 238 19.94 -23.07 13.86
C PHE A 238 20.32 -21.73 13.21
N CYS A 239 21.53 -21.24 13.42
CA CYS A 239 21.94 -19.92 12.94
C CYS A 239 21.80 -19.68 11.44
N GLN A 240 22.06 -20.70 10.62
CA GLN A 240 22.16 -20.59 9.17
C GLN A 240 23.13 -19.48 8.72
N SER A 241 24.34 -19.49 9.29
CA SER A 241 25.37 -18.51 8.99
C SER A 241 25.78 -18.53 7.53
N GLY A 242 25.83 -17.35 6.92
CA GLY A 242 26.20 -17.19 5.51
C GLY A 242 25.03 -17.32 4.55
N THR A 243 23.79 -17.24 5.04
CA THR A 243 22.60 -17.08 4.18
C THR A 243 22.73 -15.84 3.29
N SER A 244 23.34 -14.79 3.83
CA SER A 244 23.86 -13.65 3.08
C SER A 244 25.22 -13.25 3.63
N GLY A 245 26.00 -12.54 2.83
CA GLY A 245 27.32 -12.04 3.20
C GLY A 245 27.69 -10.84 2.35
N ALA A 246 28.60 -10.02 2.87
CA ALA A 246 29.22 -8.92 2.13
C ALA A 246 30.67 -8.77 2.60
N VAL A 247 31.60 -8.55 1.66
CA VAL A 247 33.00 -8.21 1.97
C VAL A 247 33.17 -6.71 1.81
N LEU A 248 33.53 -6.04 2.90
CA LEU A 248 33.58 -4.59 2.95
C LEU A 248 35.00 -4.06 2.64
N PRO A 249 35.14 -2.79 2.17
CA PRO A 249 36.43 -2.20 1.81
C PRO A 249 37.50 -2.15 2.91
N ASP A 250 37.11 -2.27 4.18
CA ASP A 250 38.01 -2.29 5.33
C ASP A 250 38.55 -3.70 5.68
N GLY A 251 38.26 -4.71 4.85
CA GLY A 251 38.69 -6.10 5.06
C GLY A 251 37.84 -6.87 6.07
N THR A 252 36.60 -6.39 6.29
CA THR A 252 35.60 -7.02 7.15
C THR A 252 34.61 -7.85 6.34
N ALA A 253 34.33 -9.08 6.77
CA ALA A 253 33.19 -9.86 6.31
C ALA A 253 31.97 -9.63 7.24
N LEU A 254 30.87 -9.15 6.66
CA LEU A 254 29.56 -9.07 7.29
C LEU A 254 28.77 -10.34 6.95
N ILE A 255 28.25 -11.04 7.95
CA ILE A 255 27.63 -12.36 7.80
C ILE A 255 26.22 -12.35 8.37
N GLY A 256 25.23 -12.64 7.53
CA GLY A 256 23.83 -12.80 7.93
C GLY A 256 23.56 -14.15 8.58
N THR A 257 22.81 -14.14 9.69
CA THR A 257 22.40 -15.35 10.44
C THR A 257 20.90 -15.29 10.80
N PRO A 258 19.99 -15.45 9.84
CA PRO A 258 18.55 -15.24 10.05
C PRO A 258 17.90 -16.25 11.02
N GLY A 259 18.50 -17.42 11.22
CA GLY A 259 17.92 -18.48 12.06
C GLY A 259 18.29 -18.41 13.55
N ALA A 260 19.19 -17.52 13.95
CA ALA A 260 19.57 -17.35 15.36
C ALA A 260 18.42 -16.79 16.22
N MET A 261 18.36 -17.22 17.50
CA MET A 261 17.47 -16.67 18.53
C MET A 261 15.98 -16.73 18.17
N THR A 262 15.42 -17.92 17.96
CA THR A 262 14.03 -18.14 17.53
C THR A 262 13.75 -17.41 16.22
N TRP A 263 14.65 -17.59 15.24
CA TRP A 263 14.60 -16.94 13.94
C TRP A 263 14.41 -15.42 13.98
N LYS A 264 14.81 -14.78 15.08
CA LYS A 264 14.90 -13.33 15.17
C LYS A 264 15.96 -12.83 14.19
N GLY A 265 17.08 -13.54 14.14
CA GLY A 265 18.22 -13.28 13.27
C GLY A 265 19.21 -12.29 13.89
N THR A 266 20.45 -12.32 13.40
CA THR A 266 21.50 -11.35 13.77
C THR A 266 22.54 -11.24 12.66
N LEU A 267 23.46 -10.30 12.83
CA LEU A 267 24.60 -10.03 11.94
C LEU A 267 25.88 -10.26 12.71
N PHE A 268 26.88 -10.86 12.06
CA PHE A 268 28.24 -10.95 12.57
C PHE A 268 29.21 -10.18 11.69
N ASN A 269 30.15 -9.49 12.32
CA ASN A 269 31.29 -8.87 11.67
C ASN A 269 32.55 -9.62 12.09
N VAL A 270 33.34 -10.01 11.09
CA VAL A 270 34.61 -10.72 11.29
C VAL A 270 35.66 -10.08 10.39
N ALA A 271 36.80 -9.68 10.95
CA ALA A 271 37.94 -9.25 10.15
C ALA A 271 38.52 -10.47 9.40
N ILE A 272 38.68 -10.35 8.08
CA ILE A 272 39.19 -11.44 7.22
C ILE A 272 40.58 -11.16 6.67
N GLU A 273 41.02 -9.90 6.66
CA GLU A 273 42.34 -9.47 6.18
C GLU A 273 43.39 -9.35 7.28
N GLY A 274 44.66 -9.39 6.90
CA GLY A 274 45.79 -9.40 7.82
C GLY A 274 46.25 -10.80 8.24
N GLY A 275 47.51 -10.88 8.63
CA GLY A 275 48.15 -12.13 9.05
C GLY A 275 47.55 -12.72 10.34
N PHE A 276 47.81 -14.01 10.59
CA PHE A 276 47.24 -14.76 11.72
C PHE A 276 47.43 -14.11 13.11
N LEU A 277 48.51 -13.35 13.31
CA LEU A 277 48.84 -12.66 14.56
C LEU A 277 48.31 -11.22 14.62
N SER A 278 48.15 -10.56 13.49
CA SER A 278 47.75 -9.15 13.40
C SER A 278 46.25 -8.96 13.21
N ARG A 279 45.55 -10.00 12.73
CA ARG A 279 44.10 -9.95 12.48
C ARG A 279 43.29 -9.94 13.77
N ASP A 280 42.27 -9.09 13.81
CA ASP A 280 41.28 -9.08 14.88
C ASP A 280 40.47 -10.39 14.86
N LYS A 281 40.50 -11.15 15.96
CA LYS A 281 39.79 -12.42 16.10
C LYS A 281 38.46 -12.26 16.84
N PHE A 282 38.15 -11.06 17.33
CA PHE A 282 36.88 -10.79 17.97
C PHE A 282 35.75 -10.82 16.93
N GLN A 283 34.71 -11.58 17.25
CA GLN A 283 33.48 -11.64 16.47
C GLN A 283 32.46 -10.73 17.13
N TYR A 284 32.14 -9.64 16.46
CA TYR A 284 31.17 -8.70 16.95
C TYR A 284 29.79 -8.98 16.33
N PHE A 285 28.71 -8.63 17.03
CA PHE A 285 27.36 -8.95 16.57
C PHE A 285 26.33 -7.84 16.84
N ALA A 286 25.24 -7.87 16.07
CA ALA A 286 24.08 -7.02 16.30
C ALA A 286 23.26 -7.48 17.54
N PRO A 287 22.68 -6.55 18.32
CA PRO A 287 21.90 -6.89 19.51
C PRO A 287 20.70 -7.76 19.14
N HIS A 288 20.55 -8.89 19.84
CA HIS A 288 19.55 -9.92 19.53
C HIS A 288 18.91 -10.53 20.79
N ASP A 289 19.19 -9.97 21.98
CA ASP A 289 18.51 -10.33 23.21
C ASP A 289 17.05 -9.85 23.19
N ASN A 290 16.26 -10.19 24.20
CA ASN A 290 14.84 -9.81 24.22
C ASN A 290 14.60 -8.34 24.62
N LEU A 291 15.62 -7.66 25.15
CA LEU A 291 15.48 -6.31 25.71
C LEU A 291 15.99 -5.23 24.74
N HIS A 292 17.04 -5.51 23.98
CA HIS A 292 17.74 -4.54 23.13
C HIS A 292 17.67 -4.87 21.63
N SER A 293 17.13 -6.04 21.25
CA SER A 293 16.95 -6.35 19.83
C SER A 293 16.02 -5.34 19.14
N PRO A 294 16.40 -4.80 17.98
CA PRO A 294 15.56 -3.88 17.21
C PRO A 294 14.37 -4.58 16.55
N VAL A 295 14.41 -5.91 16.42
CA VAL A 295 13.38 -6.72 15.77
C VAL A 295 12.82 -7.81 16.70
N PRO A 296 11.55 -8.20 16.54
CA PRO A 296 10.95 -9.32 17.29
C PRO A 296 11.41 -10.70 16.78
N ASN A 297 11.00 -11.78 17.45
CA ASN A 297 11.24 -13.15 16.98
C ASN A 297 10.61 -13.39 15.59
N TYR A 298 11.16 -14.35 14.84
CA TYR A 298 10.72 -14.71 13.48
C TYR A 298 10.86 -13.62 12.41
N SER A 299 11.73 -12.63 12.64
CA SER A 299 11.97 -11.49 11.74
C SER A 299 12.97 -11.77 10.60
N TYR A 300 13.82 -12.78 10.77
CA TYR A 300 14.89 -13.16 9.84
C TYR A 300 15.91 -12.04 9.58
N LEU A 301 16.33 -11.30 10.61
CA LEU A 301 17.39 -10.29 10.48
C LEU A 301 18.69 -10.93 9.98
N GLY A 302 19.27 -10.35 8.92
CA GLY A 302 20.42 -10.92 8.21
C GLY A 302 20.01 -11.85 7.07
N MET A 303 18.77 -11.75 6.58
CA MET A 303 18.38 -12.39 5.32
C MET A 303 19.17 -11.81 4.14
N ALA A 304 19.38 -10.50 4.14
CA ALA A 304 20.31 -9.78 3.26
C ALA A 304 21.19 -8.85 4.09
N VAL A 305 22.39 -8.57 3.59
CA VAL A 305 23.34 -7.67 4.23
C VAL A 305 24.03 -6.79 3.20
N THR A 306 24.34 -5.56 3.60
CA THR A 306 25.27 -4.69 2.89
C THR A 306 25.93 -3.76 3.90
N GLY A 307 26.96 -3.03 3.51
CA GLY A 307 27.62 -2.09 4.41
C GLY A 307 28.55 -1.16 3.67
N GLY A 308 29.00 -0.14 4.39
CA GLY A 308 29.87 0.86 3.84
C GLY A 308 29.97 2.06 4.76
N ARG A 309 30.60 3.12 4.26
CA ARG A 309 30.77 4.39 4.98
C ARG A 309 29.55 5.28 4.76
N PHE A 310 28.41 4.89 5.34
CA PHE A 310 27.18 5.69 5.24
C PHE A 310 27.33 7.03 5.98
N PHE A 311 27.76 7.03 7.24
CA PHE A 311 27.59 8.21 8.10
C PHE A 311 28.92 8.87 8.52
N GLY A 312 29.89 8.96 7.60
CA GLY A 312 31.23 9.50 7.84
C GLY A 312 32.33 8.44 7.69
N GLU A 313 33.46 8.60 8.38
CA GLU A 313 34.68 7.78 8.15
C GLU A 313 34.62 6.32 8.66
N TYR A 314 33.56 5.91 9.34
CA TYR A 314 33.46 4.59 9.96
C TYR A 314 32.43 3.72 9.24
N MET A 315 32.62 2.41 9.36
CA MET A 315 31.74 1.42 8.77
C MET A 315 30.39 1.34 9.48
N ALA A 316 29.35 1.31 8.67
CA ALA A 316 27.98 1.04 9.07
C ALA A 316 27.48 -0.19 8.30
N TYR A 317 26.59 -0.95 8.95
CA TYR A 317 26.15 -2.27 8.49
C TYR A 317 24.64 -2.28 8.40
N ALA A 318 24.09 -2.64 7.25
CA ALA A 318 22.65 -2.79 7.05
C ALA A 318 22.28 -4.27 6.99
N GLY A 319 21.24 -4.66 7.72
CA GLY A 319 20.69 -6.00 7.70
C GLY A 319 19.20 -5.98 7.41
N GLY A 320 18.78 -6.78 6.43
CA GLY A 320 17.38 -6.96 6.07
C GLY A 320 16.69 -7.99 6.96
N ALA A 321 15.46 -7.69 7.36
CA ALA A 321 14.57 -8.51 8.17
C ALA A 321 13.17 -8.55 7.52
N PRO A 322 12.98 -9.32 6.43
CA PRO A 322 11.80 -9.24 5.57
C PRO A 322 10.49 -9.69 6.23
N ARG A 323 10.55 -10.29 7.41
CA ARG A 323 9.37 -10.72 8.19
C ARG A 323 9.09 -9.84 9.42
N ALA A 324 9.92 -8.83 9.67
CA ALA A 324 9.74 -7.86 10.75
C ALA A 324 8.54 -6.93 10.49
N ALA A 325 8.31 -5.99 11.40
CA ALA A 325 7.27 -4.96 11.28
C ALA A 325 5.88 -5.53 10.90
N GLN A 326 5.43 -6.56 11.62
CA GLN A 326 4.15 -7.25 11.39
C GLN A 326 4.03 -7.90 9.99
N GLY A 327 5.15 -8.20 9.34
CA GLY A 327 5.19 -8.82 8.01
C GLY A 327 5.40 -7.83 6.86
N ASN A 328 5.50 -6.53 7.13
CA ASN A 328 5.84 -5.55 6.10
C ASN A 328 7.32 -5.61 5.67
N GLY A 329 8.20 -6.14 6.54
CA GLY A 329 9.64 -6.14 6.36
C GLY A 329 10.31 -4.88 6.92
N GLU A 330 11.56 -5.01 7.34
CA GLU A 330 12.35 -3.93 7.94
C GLU A 330 13.82 -4.07 7.55
N VAL A 331 14.53 -2.96 7.38
CA VAL A 331 15.98 -2.91 7.23
C VAL A 331 16.56 -2.16 8.41
N VAL A 332 17.52 -2.77 9.10
CA VAL A 332 18.09 -2.23 10.33
C VAL A 332 19.56 -1.90 10.10
N ILE A 333 19.96 -0.69 10.51
CA ILE A 333 21.30 -0.18 10.30
C ILE A 333 22.02 -0.05 11.65
N PHE A 334 23.23 -0.58 11.69
CA PHE A 334 24.09 -0.67 12.86
C PHE A 334 25.43 0.02 12.62
N THR A 335 26.10 0.40 13.69
CA THR A 335 27.48 0.93 13.63
C THR A 335 28.33 0.36 14.74
N ASN A 336 29.64 0.32 14.50
CA ASN A 336 30.60 -0.12 15.50
C ASN A 336 31.72 0.90 15.74
N ARG A 337 31.37 2.18 15.92
CA ARG A 337 32.36 3.26 16.15
C ARG A 337 33.27 2.97 17.35
N GLN A 338 32.71 2.42 18.42
CA GLN A 338 33.41 2.25 19.70
C GLN A 338 33.94 0.84 19.94
N LYS A 339 33.97 -0.04 18.91
CA LYS A 339 34.29 -1.46 19.06
C LYS A 339 33.51 -2.15 20.19
N ARG A 340 32.22 -1.82 20.32
CA ARG A 340 31.31 -2.39 21.33
C ARG A 340 30.73 -3.71 20.83
N ASN A 341 30.38 -4.59 21.76
CA ASN A 341 29.71 -5.85 21.46
C ASN A 341 28.57 -6.05 22.47
N PRO A 342 27.28 -5.99 22.05
CA PRO A 342 26.80 -5.83 20.68
C PRO A 342 27.07 -4.44 20.06
N PHE A 343 26.90 -4.34 18.74
CA PHE A 343 26.94 -3.08 17.98
C PHE A 343 25.81 -2.13 18.32
N ASP A 344 26.02 -0.83 18.06
CA ASP A 344 25.03 0.20 18.32
C ASP A 344 24.02 0.26 17.16
N HIS A 345 22.72 0.19 17.49
CA HIS A 345 21.62 0.44 16.55
C HIS A 345 21.55 1.93 16.19
N VAL A 346 21.30 2.25 14.91
CA VAL A 346 21.18 3.63 14.43
C VAL A 346 19.77 3.94 13.98
N VAL A 347 19.26 3.20 12.99
CA VAL A 347 17.95 3.46 12.39
C VAL A 347 17.34 2.17 11.84
N SER A 348 16.01 2.13 11.77
CA SER A 348 15.26 1.07 11.12
C SER A 348 14.33 1.66 10.07
N LEU A 349 14.37 1.11 8.87
CA LEU A 349 13.54 1.49 7.71
C LEU A 349 12.46 0.43 7.53
N ARG A 350 11.19 0.84 7.43
CA ARG A 350 10.05 -0.10 7.39
C ARG A 350 9.44 -0.16 6.00
N GLY A 351 9.11 -1.36 5.57
CA GLY A 351 8.38 -1.60 4.33
C GLY A 351 6.93 -1.09 4.40
N GLU A 352 6.38 -0.73 3.25
CA GLU A 352 5.02 -0.18 3.15
C GLU A 352 3.92 -1.25 3.08
N GLN A 353 4.25 -2.47 2.64
CA GLN A 353 3.26 -3.51 2.31
C GLN A 353 3.58 -4.86 2.97
N PHE A 354 2.56 -5.45 3.60
CA PHE A 354 2.59 -6.78 4.18
C PHE A 354 2.94 -7.85 3.14
N GLY A 355 3.90 -8.72 3.45
CA GLY A 355 4.29 -9.84 2.60
C GLY A 355 5.13 -9.45 1.38
N SER A 356 5.43 -8.15 1.20
CA SER A 356 6.26 -7.67 0.08
C SER A 356 7.71 -8.17 0.11
N GLY A 357 8.17 -8.61 1.28
CA GLY A 357 9.55 -9.04 1.50
C GLY A 357 10.54 -7.89 1.48
N PHE A 358 10.13 -6.69 1.88
CA PHE A 358 11.04 -5.54 2.01
C PHE A 358 12.27 -5.87 2.86
N GLY A 359 13.47 -5.67 2.29
CA GLY A 359 14.73 -6.08 2.92
C GLY A 359 15.16 -7.50 2.61
N SER A 360 14.64 -8.12 1.53
CA SER A 360 15.11 -9.44 1.07
C SER A 360 16.43 -9.36 0.30
N THR A 361 16.74 -8.20 -0.26
CA THR A 361 17.97 -7.90 -1.02
C THR A 361 18.37 -6.47 -0.71
N LEU A 362 19.67 -6.20 -0.57
CA LEU A 362 20.21 -4.88 -0.27
C LEU A 362 21.41 -4.60 -1.17
N ALA A 363 21.58 -3.34 -1.57
CA ALA A 363 22.78 -2.87 -2.26
C ALA A 363 23.13 -1.45 -1.80
N SER A 364 24.40 -1.08 -1.92
CA SER A 364 24.89 0.26 -1.61
C SER A 364 25.66 0.83 -2.80
N ALA A 365 25.33 2.04 -3.21
CA ALA A 365 25.89 2.73 -4.38
C ALA A 365 25.81 4.24 -4.19
N ASP A 366 26.73 5.01 -4.75
CA ASP A 366 26.68 6.48 -4.77
C ASP A 366 25.99 6.95 -6.05
N ILE A 367 24.65 6.90 -6.07
CA ILE A 367 23.87 7.11 -7.30
C ILE A 367 23.72 8.60 -7.67
N ASN A 368 24.16 9.51 -6.79
CA ASN A 368 24.06 10.95 -6.97
C ASN A 368 25.44 11.66 -7.04
N GLY A 369 26.53 10.91 -6.86
CA GLY A 369 27.91 11.39 -7.00
C GLY A 369 28.35 12.34 -5.89
N ASP A 370 27.74 12.25 -4.70
CA ASP A 370 28.05 13.14 -3.58
C ASP A 370 29.17 12.61 -2.65
N GLY A 371 29.70 11.43 -2.97
CA GLY A 371 30.74 10.72 -2.22
C GLY A 371 30.20 9.92 -1.03
N ARG A 372 28.88 9.85 -0.84
CA ARG A 372 28.24 9.05 0.21
C ARG A 372 27.45 7.91 -0.42
N LEU A 373 27.60 6.72 0.14
CA LEU A 373 26.82 5.58 -0.30
C LEU A 373 25.34 5.77 0.07
N ASP A 374 24.48 5.57 -0.91
CA ASP A 374 23.03 5.43 -0.76
C ASP A 374 22.65 3.97 -0.53
N LEU A 375 21.41 3.73 -0.10
CA LEU A 375 20.91 2.40 0.21
C LEU A 375 19.74 2.02 -0.69
N LEU A 376 19.87 0.90 -1.39
CA LEU A 376 18.82 0.30 -2.20
C LEU A 376 18.25 -0.93 -1.50
N VAL A 377 16.93 -1.02 -1.45
CA VAL A 377 16.20 -2.08 -0.73
C VAL A 377 15.22 -2.79 -1.66
N GLY A 378 15.41 -4.09 -1.83
CA GLY A 378 14.50 -4.94 -2.61
C GLY A 378 13.30 -5.43 -1.81
N ALA A 379 12.13 -5.39 -2.44
CA ALA A 379 10.88 -6.02 -2.01
C ALA A 379 10.30 -6.87 -3.16
N PRO A 380 10.90 -8.04 -3.45
CA PRO A 380 10.59 -8.83 -4.65
C PRO A 380 9.15 -9.38 -4.68
N ASN A 381 8.47 -9.45 -3.54
CA ASN A 381 7.07 -9.90 -3.47
C ASN A 381 6.08 -8.73 -3.35
N TYR A 382 6.54 -7.48 -3.52
CA TYR A 382 5.64 -6.33 -3.63
C TYR A 382 4.62 -6.57 -4.74
N PHE A 383 3.36 -6.21 -4.49
CA PHE A 383 2.28 -6.47 -5.43
C PHE A 383 1.33 -5.28 -5.52
N ASN A 384 1.03 -4.90 -6.76
CA ASN A 384 -0.04 -3.99 -7.12
C ASN A 384 -0.86 -4.61 -8.27
N ARG A 385 -1.99 -3.99 -8.66
CA ARG A 385 -2.85 -4.52 -9.75
C ARG A 385 -2.12 -4.66 -11.09
N THR A 386 -1.11 -3.83 -11.33
CA THR A 386 -0.33 -3.80 -12.58
C THR A 386 1.13 -4.17 -12.39
N ASP A 387 1.64 -4.08 -11.16
CA ASP A 387 3.07 -4.09 -10.86
C ASP A 387 3.43 -5.24 -9.91
N GLY A 388 4.63 -5.77 -10.06
CA GLY A 388 5.15 -6.89 -9.26
C GLY A 388 6.64 -6.73 -8.97
N GLY A 389 6.99 -6.81 -7.69
CA GLY A 389 8.33 -6.49 -7.19
C GLY A 389 8.60 -4.98 -7.15
N ALA A 390 9.40 -4.55 -6.19
CA ALA A 390 9.80 -3.17 -6.02
C ALA A 390 11.24 -3.03 -5.51
N VAL A 391 11.87 -1.91 -5.84
CA VAL A 391 13.14 -1.45 -5.26
C VAL A 391 12.94 -0.04 -4.72
N TYR A 392 13.37 0.18 -3.49
CA TYR A 392 13.30 1.47 -2.80
C TYR A 392 14.70 2.06 -2.68
N VAL A 393 14.81 3.35 -2.97
CA VAL A 393 16.06 4.12 -2.87
C VAL A 393 15.97 5.03 -1.65
N TYR A 394 16.99 4.97 -0.80
CA TYR A 394 17.18 5.85 0.34
C TYR A 394 18.48 6.62 0.17
N LEU A 395 18.36 7.92 -0.07
CA LEU A 395 19.50 8.81 -0.22
C LEU A 395 20.13 9.15 1.12
N ASN A 396 21.44 9.22 1.11
CA ASN A 396 22.22 9.50 2.29
C ASN A 396 22.49 10.99 2.47
N ARG A 397 21.57 11.68 3.14
CA ARG A 397 21.67 13.13 3.41
C ARG A 397 22.61 13.49 4.57
N GLY A 398 23.49 12.58 5.01
CA GLY A 398 24.55 12.89 5.98
C GLY A 398 24.66 11.90 7.14
N THR A 399 23.89 12.09 8.22
CA THR A 399 24.09 11.35 9.49
C THR A 399 23.17 10.16 9.70
N SER A 400 22.08 10.07 8.93
CA SER A 400 21.08 8.99 8.99
C SER A 400 20.24 8.98 7.72
N PHE A 401 19.70 7.82 7.35
CA PHE A 401 18.64 7.74 6.34
C PHE A 401 17.30 8.23 6.90
N GLY A 402 16.50 8.88 6.05
CA GLY A 402 15.13 9.25 6.39
C GLY A 402 14.23 8.02 6.55
N PRO A 403 13.12 8.11 7.32
CA PRO A 403 12.18 7.00 7.46
C PRO A 403 11.38 6.73 6.17
N GLU A 404 11.27 7.74 5.31
CA GLU A 404 10.62 7.66 4.00
C GLU A 404 11.67 7.43 2.91
N TYR A 405 11.29 6.66 1.87
CA TYR A 405 12.13 6.45 0.69
C TYR A 405 12.08 7.66 -0.24
N ASP A 406 13.16 7.92 -0.97
CA ASP A 406 13.25 9.00 -1.94
C ASP A 406 12.66 8.61 -3.30
N GLN A 407 12.79 7.32 -3.67
CA GLN A 407 12.25 6.78 -4.92
C GLN A 407 11.82 5.32 -4.73
N ARG A 408 10.78 4.91 -5.46
CA ARG A 408 10.37 3.52 -5.61
C ARG A 408 10.27 3.17 -7.10
N LEU A 409 11.02 2.16 -7.52
CA LEU A 409 10.92 1.54 -8.84
C LEU A 409 10.10 0.25 -8.72
N THR A 410 9.23 -0.01 -9.68
CA THR A 410 8.35 -1.19 -9.68
C THR A 410 8.48 -1.97 -10.97
N GLY A 411 8.49 -3.30 -10.87
CA GLY A 411 8.52 -4.18 -12.03
C GLY A 411 7.14 -4.58 -12.54
N ARG A 412 7.12 -5.41 -13.59
CA ARG A 412 5.88 -5.99 -14.12
C ARG A 412 5.29 -7.03 -13.16
N LEU A 413 3.99 -7.30 -13.31
CA LEU A 413 3.28 -8.33 -12.56
C LEU A 413 4.04 -9.67 -12.55
N GLU A 414 4.13 -10.32 -11.39
CA GLU A 414 4.81 -11.62 -11.17
C GLU A 414 6.30 -11.67 -11.54
N SER A 415 6.93 -10.55 -11.90
CA SER A 415 8.33 -10.50 -12.34
C SER A 415 9.34 -10.73 -11.20
N ARG A 416 8.91 -10.45 -9.96
CA ARG A 416 9.75 -10.32 -8.76
C ARG A 416 10.94 -9.39 -8.93
N PHE A 417 10.70 -8.25 -9.57
CA PHE A 417 11.67 -7.18 -9.68
C PHE A 417 12.25 -6.78 -8.32
N GLY A 418 13.57 -6.64 -8.24
CA GLY A 418 14.30 -6.41 -6.99
C GLY A 418 14.71 -7.70 -6.27
N THR A 419 14.68 -8.86 -6.95
CA THR A 419 15.25 -10.12 -6.41
C THR A 419 16.77 -10.02 -6.28
N ALA A 420 17.43 -9.44 -7.28
CA ALA A 420 18.86 -9.12 -7.27
C ALA A 420 19.04 -7.64 -7.60
N ILE A 421 19.99 -6.99 -6.93
CA ILE A 421 20.38 -5.60 -7.14
C ILE A 421 21.91 -5.58 -7.08
N ALA A 422 22.56 -5.02 -8.10
CA ALA A 422 24.02 -4.87 -8.14
C ALA A 422 24.40 -3.42 -8.41
N ASN A 423 25.36 -2.91 -7.63
CA ASN A 423 26.08 -1.70 -7.99
C ASN A 423 26.98 -2.05 -9.18
N CYS A 424 26.78 -1.39 -10.31
CA CYS A 424 27.55 -1.61 -11.53
C CYS A 424 28.76 -0.69 -11.63
N GLY A 425 28.96 0.22 -10.66
CA GLY A 425 29.84 1.36 -10.80
C GLY A 425 29.35 2.29 -11.90
N ASP A 426 30.23 3.16 -12.37
CA ASP A 426 29.96 4.10 -13.43
C ASP A 426 30.10 3.42 -14.81
N LEU A 427 28.98 2.89 -15.35
CA LEU A 427 28.99 2.21 -16.65
C LEU A 427 29.23 3.22 -17.77
N ASN A 428 28.79 4.47 -17.63
CA ASN A 428 28.79 5.46 -18.71
C ASN A 428 29.95 6.49 -18.63
N HIS A 429 30.78 6.42 -17.58
CA HIS A 429 31.85 7.37 -17.25
C HIS A 429 31.35 8.82 -17.05
N ASP A 430 30.17 9.00 -16.46
CA ASP A 430 29.62 10.32 -16.13
C ASP A 430 29.89 10.79 -14.69
N GLY A 431 30.52 9.95 -13.87
CA GLY A 431 30.88 10.20 -12.48
C GLY A 431 29.85 9.75 -11.45
N LEU A 432 28.81 9.01 -11.85
CA LEU A 432 27.74 8.50 -10.98
C LEU A 432 27.70 6.97 -11.00
N ASP A 433 27.37 6.33 -9.87
CA ASP A 433 27.19 4.87 -9.87
C ASP A 433 25.84 4.49 -10.54
N ASP A 434 25.91 3.47 -11.38
CA ASP A 434 24.76 2.86 -12.06
C ASP A 434 24.34 1.54 -11.39
N VAL A 435 23.09 1.13 -11.60
CA VAL A 435 22.50 -0.02 -10.91
C VAL A 435 21.82 -0.98 -11.89
N ALA A 436 22.09 -2.27 -11.72
CA ALA A 436 21.36 -3.35 -12.38
C ALA A 436 20.34 -3.98 -11.43
N ILE A 437 19.11 -4.19 -11.90
CA ILE A 437 18.02 -4.81 -11.14
C ILE A 437 17.49 -6.03 -11.87
N GLY A 438 17.44 -7.16 -11.16
CA GLY A 438 16.97 -8.45 -11.67
C GLY A 438 15.48 -8.68 -11.45
N ALA A 439 14.80 -9.19 -12.48
CA ALA A 439 13.41 -9.63 -12.47
C ALA A 439 13.31 -11.07 -13.00
N PRO A 440 13.83 -12.07 -12.26
CA PRO A 440 14.07 -13.43 -12.76
C PRO A 440 12.80 -14.19 -13.17
N TYR A 441 11.62 -13.76 -12.75
CA TYR A 441 10.37 -14.45 -13.04
C TYR A 441 9.51 -13.78 -14.12
N GLU A 442 9.99 -12.68 -14.70
CA GLU A 442 9.31 -12.04 -15.83
C GLU A 442 9.25 -12.96 -17.07
N SER A 443 8.30 -12.71 -17.96
CA SER A 443 8.11 -13.45 -19.22
C SER A 443 8.00 -14.96 -18.99
N ALA A 444 7.08 -15.38 -18.11
CA ALA A 444 6.85 -16.79 -17.75
C ALA A 444 8.08 -17.50 -17.15
N GLY A 445 8.90 -16.76 -16.39
CA GLY A 445 10.08 -17.31 -15.72
C GLY A 445 11.37 -17.25 -16.52
N SER A 446 11.36 -16.67 -17.73
CA SER A 446 12.59 -16.48 -18.52
C SER A 446 13.57 -15.54 -17.82
N GLY A 447 13.03 -14.52 -17.16
CA GLY A 447 13.81 -13.50 -16.45
C GLY A 447 14.24 -12.35 -17.35
N ARG A 448 14.59 -11.22 -16.73
CA ARG A 448 15.02 -9.98 -17.38
C ARG A 448 15.90 -9.18 -16.41
N VAL A 449 16.84 -8.39 -16.95
CA VAL A 449 17.67 -7.45 -16.18
C VAL A 449 17.48 -6.04 -16.71
N TYR A 450 17.36 -5.09 -15.80
CA TYR A 450 17.12 -3.67 -16.08
C TYR A 450 18.32 -2.85 -15.59
N ILE A 451 18.85 -1.99 -16.46
CA ILE A 451 19.94 -1.06 -16.11
C ILE A 451 19.35 0.32 -15.92
N HIS A 452 19.64 0.94 -14.78
CA HIS A 452 19.23 2.29 -14.42
C HIS A 452 20.46 3.12 -14.10
N PHE A 453 20.53 4.34 -14.63
CA PHE A 453 21.64 5.24 -14.31
C PHE A 453 21.40 6.01 -13.02
N GLY A 454 22.50 6.37 -12.37
CA GLY A 454 22.52 7.45 -11.39
C GLY A 454 22.11 8.77 -12.03
N THR A 455 21.55 9.68 -11.21
CA THR A 455 21.26 11.05 -11.67
C THR A 455 21.71 12.05 -10.61
N PRO A 456 22.22 13.24 -11.02
CA PRO A 456 22.63 14.27 -10.06
C PRO A 456 21.51 14.75 -9.13
N ASP A 457 20.25 14.56 -9.53
CA ASP A 457 19.06 14.94 -8.76
C ASP A 457 18.79 14.00 -7.57
N GLY A 458 19.58 12.93 -7.40
CA GLY A 458 19.42 11.97 -6.31
C GLY A 458 18.45 10.83 -6.60
N ALA A 459 18.26 10.46 -7.87
CA ALA A 459 17.38 9.37 -8.24
C ALA A 459 18.05 8.42 -9.23
N LEU A 460 17.56 7.20 -9.31
CA LEU A 460 17.79 6.36 -10.48
C LEU A 460 16.90 6.83 -11.64
N SER A 461 17.36 6.64 -12.88
CA SER A 461 16.54 6.92 -14.06
C SER A 461 15.19 6.17 -13.98
N PRO A 462 14.01 6.85 -14.05
CA PRO A 462 12.72 6.18 -13.88
C PRO A 462 12.46 5.09 -14.94
N GLU A 463 12.90 5.36 -16.17
CA GLU A 463 12.91 4.38 -17.25
C GLU A 463 14.31 3.72 -17.32
N PRO A 464 14.37 2.39 -17.53
CA PRO A 464 15.64 1.69 -17.69
C PRO A 464 16.32 2.12 -18.99
N VAL A 465 17.61 2.45 -18.91
CA VAL A 465 18.41 2.89 -20.07
C VAL A 465 18.74 1.74 -21.01
N GLN A 466 18.85 0.54 -20.46
CA GLN A 466 19.00 -0.71 -21.19
C GLN A 466 18.20 -1.80 -20.49
N THR A 467 17.61 -2.68 -21.30
CA THR A 467 16.92 -3.88 -20.83
C THR A 467 17.57 -5.08 -21.49
N ILE A 468 17.90 -6.10 -20.70
CA ILE A 468 18.55 -7.32 -21.18
C ILE A 468 17.53 -8.44 -21.09
N ASP A 469 17.09 -8.91 -22.27
CA ASP A 469 16.12 -9.99 -22.41
C ASP A 469 16.80 -11.25 -22.97
N PRO A 470 16.90 -12.35 -22.21
CA PRO A 470 17.56 -13.56 -22.66
C PRO A 470 16.90 -14.17 -23.92
N SER A 471 15.61 -13.90 -24.18
CA SER A 471 14.92 -14.40 -25.39
C SER A 471 15.35 -13.69 -26.67
N GLU A 472 15.92 -12.47 -26.56
CA GLU A 472 16.52 -11.75 -27.69
C GLU A 472 17.98 -12.18 -27.92
N LEU A 473 18.65 -12.68 -26.89
CA LEU A 473 20.07 -13.05 -26.92
C LEU A 473 20.30 -14.50 -27.32
N PHE A 474 19.42 -15.39 -26.87
CA PHE A 474 19.62 -16.84 -26.98
C PHE A 474 18.44 -17.52 -27.66
N ALA A 475 18.73 -18.47 -28.54
CA ALA A 475 17.70 -19.29 -29.17
C ALA A 475 17.10 -20.33 -28.20
N THR A 476 17.84 -20.74 -27.18
CA THR A 476 17.38 -21.69 -26.16
C THR A 476 16.64 -20.96 -25.04
N PRO A 477 15.54 -21.51 -24.48
CA PRO A 477 14.83 -20.88 -23.39
C PRO A 477 15.65 -20.89 -22.10
N TRP A 478 15.79 -19.72 -21.47
CA TRP A 478 16.41 -19.55 -20.16
C TRP A 478 15.36 -19.54 -19.06
N ARG A 479 15.79 -19.75 -17.81
CA ARG A 479 14.93 -19.60 -16.63
C ARG A 479 15.67 -18.87 -15.53
N THR A 480 14.98 -18.01 -14.80
CA THR A 480 15.54 -17.25 -13.67
C THR A 480 16.72 -16.35 -14.05
N PHE A 481 16.80 -15.90 -15.30
CA PHE A 481 17.85 -14.98 -15.74
C PHE A 481 17.79 -13.66 -14.94
N GLY A 482 18.89 -13.27 -14.31
CA GLY A 482 18.90 -12.13 -13.37
C GLY A 482 18.54 -12.49 -11.94
N SER A 483 18.69 -13.76 -11.55
CA SER A 483 18.49 -14.21 -10.15
C SER A 483 19.60 -13.77 -9.21
N SER A 484 20.79 -13.54 -9.76
CA SER A 484 21.98 -13.02 -9.08
C SER A 484 22.72 -12.13 -10.07
N LEU A 485 23.33 -11.07 -9.56
CA LEU A 485 23.98 -10.03 -10.34
C LEU A 485 25.23 -9.60 -9.60
N ASP A 486 26.28 -9.29 -10.34
CA ASP A 486 27.48 -8.65 -9.82
C ASP A 486 28.07 -7.72 -10.87
N GLY A 487 28.57 -6.56 -10.45
CA GLY A 487 29.04 -5.49 -11.33
C GLY A 487 30.11 -4.64 -10.66
N GLY A 488 30.55 -3.56 -11.33
CA GLY A 488 31.59 -2.66 -10.80
C GLY A 488 33.02 -3.20 -10.98
N HIS A 489 33.19 -4.27 -11.76
CA HIS A 489 34.48 -4.88 -12.07
C HIS A 489 34.75 -4.83 -13.56
N ASP A 490 35.92 -4.30 -13.95
CA ASP A 490 36.46 -4.42 -15.30
C ASP A 490 37.08 -5.82 -15.46
N LEU A 491 36.56 -6.64 -16.38
CA LEU A 491 36.96 -8.02 -16.65
C LEU A 491 37.87 -8.14 -17.87
N ASP A 492 37.86 -7.17 -18.78
CA ASP A 492 38.62 -7.21 -20.05
C ASP A 492 39.76 -6.18 -20.14
N GLY A 493 39.90 -5.31 -19.14
CA GLY A 493 40.95 -4.32 -19.01
C GLY A 493 40.70 -3.05 -19.83
N ASN A 494 39.46 -2.78 -20.22
CA ASN A 494 39.11 -1.62 -21.04
C ASN A 494 38.70 -0.39 -20.23
N SER A 495 38.82 -0.43 -18.89
CA SER A 495 38.45 0.62 -17.91
C SER A 495 36.97 0.89 -17.70
N TYR A 496 36.08 0.17 -18.38
CA TYR A 496 34.64 0.20 -18.11
C TYR A 496 34.25 -0.98 -17.23
N PRO A 497 33.37 -0.78 -16.24
CA PRO A 497 32.89 -1.90 -15.44
C PRO A 497 31.95 -2.79 -16.26
N ASP A 498 32.03 -4.09 -16.03
CA ASP A 498 31.23 -5.12 -16.70
C ASP A 498 30.12 -5.64 -15.77
N LEU A 499 29.22 -6.47 -16.33
CA LEU A 499 28.10 -7.05 -15.61
C LEU A 499 28.05 -8.57 -15.74
N ILE A 500 28.00 -9.28 -14.60
CA ILE A 500 27.83 -10.73 -14.52
C ILE A 500 26.39 -11.05 -14.09
N ILE A 501 25.74 -11.97 -14.81
CA ILE A 501 24.34 -12.34 -14.64
C ILE A 501 24.21 -13.84 -14.43
N GLY A 502 23.65 -14.25 -13.30
CA GLY A 502 23.35 -15.63 -13.00
C GLY A 502 21.93 -16.06 -13.39
N SER A 503 21.81 -17.34 -13.73
CA SER A 503 20.56 -18.02 -14.11
C SER A 503 20.57 -19.44 -13.56
N TYR A 504 20.36 -19.57 -12.25
CA TYR A 504 20.60 -20.83 -11.54
C TYR A 504 19.72 -21.99 -12.03
N ALA A 505 18.46 -21.72 -12.41
CA ALA A 505 17.57 -22.78 -12.89
C ALA A 505 17.93 -23.30 -14.29
N SER A 506 18.80 -22.58 -15.01
CA SER A 506 19.39 -22.99 -16.28
C SER A 506 20.83 -23.50 -16.14
N ASP A 507 21.39 -23.50 -14.92
CA ASP A 507 22.78 -23.84 -14.63
C ASP A 507 23.80 -23.04 -15.48
N ARG A 508 23.54 -21.73 -15.66
CA ARG A 508 24.31 -20.87 -16.56
C ARG A 508 24.60 -19.49 -15.96
N VAL A 509 25.68 -18.89 -16.44
CA VAL A 509 26.09 -17.51 -16.15
C VAL A 509 26.48 -16.82 -17.45
N VAL A 510 26.19 -15.53 -17.54
CA VAL A 510 26.58 -14.67 -18.66
C VAL A 510 27.33 -13.46 -18.12
N ALA A 511 28.47 -13.11 -18.71
CA ALA A 511 29.07 -11.79 -18.53
C ALA A 511 28.88 -10.95 -19.80
N LEU A 512 28.44 -9.71 -19.58
CA LEU A 512 28.30 -8.68 -20.60
C LEU A 512 29.42 -7.67 -20.39
N LEU A 513 30.24 -7.50 -21.43
CA LEU A 513 31.35 -6.56 -21.40
C LEU A 513 30.90 -5.18 -21.84
N ALA A 514 31.34 -4.14 -21.14
CA ALA A 514 31.04 -2.76 -21.47
C ALA A 514 31.90 -2.28 -22.65
N ARG A 515 31.30 -1.53 -23.58
CA ARG A 515 31.97 -0.93 -24.74
C ARG A 515 32.43 0.48 -24.41
N PRO A 516 33.62 0.90 -24.87
CA PRO A 516 34.06 2.28 -24.71
C PRO A 516 33.12 3.29 -25.38
N ILE A 517 32.92 4.45 -24.75
CA ILE A 517 31.96 5.46 -25.22
C ILE A 517 32.71 6.62 -25.89
N ILE A 518 32.31 6.97 -27.11
CA ILE A 518 32.84 8.13 -27.84
C ILE A 518 31.84 9.29 -27.80
N ASN A 519 32.30 10.46 -27.34
CA ASN A 519 31.53 11.69 -27.32
C ASN A 519 31.69 12.46 -28.64
N ILE A 520 30.56 12.72 -29.32
CA ILE A 520 30.50 13.56 -30.53
C ILE A 520 29.69 14.81 -30.22
N ARG A 521 30.22 15.98 -30.53
CA ARG A 521 29.49 17.24 -30.50
C ARG A 521 28.67 17.41 -31.77
N THR A 522 27.36 17.39 -31.62
CA THR A 522 26.39 17.68 -32.70
C THR A 522 25.87 19.12 -32.57
N TYR A 523 25.97 19.91 -33.63
CA TYR A 523 25.46 21.28 -33.66
C TYR A 523 25.06 21.71 -35.08
N GLU A 524 24.22 22.73 -35.15
CA GLU A 524 23.82 23.39 -36.38
C GLU A 524 24.61 24.68 -36.63
N GLU A 525 24.79 25.03 -37.90
CA GLU A 525 25.31 26.33 -38.33
C GLU A 525 24.30 26.98 -39.28
N GLN A 526 23.98 28.25 -39.03
CA GLN A 526 23.07 29.01 -39.87
C GLN A 526 23.81 29.57 -41.09
N GLN A 527 23.29 29.34 -42.29
CA GLN A 527 23.96 29.76 -43.52
C GLN A 527 23.82 31.27 -43.74
N ALA A 528 24.93 31.94 -44.04
CA ALA A 528 24.94 33.38 -44.26
C ALA A 528 24.02 33.78 -45.43
N GLY A 529 23.00 34.58 -45.15
CA GLY A 529 22.03 35.07 -46.16
C GLY A 529 20.66 34.39 -46.16
N GLU A 530 20.43 33.36 -45.33
CA GLU A 530 19.09 32.78 -45.13
C GLU A 530 18.38 33.42 -43.91
N PRO A 531 17.09 33.77 -44.02
CA PRO A 531 16.31 34.26 -42.88
C PRO A 531 16.17 33.15 -41.83
N GLY A 532 16.38 33.45 -40.54
CA GLY A 532 16.22 32.50 -39.42
C GLY A 532 14.78 32.09 -39.13
N SER A 533 13.87 32.31 -40.07
CA SER A 533 12.45 32.00 -39.98
C SER A 533 11.88 31.69 -41.36
N ILE A 534 10.92 30.77 -41.41
CA ILE A 534 10.21 30.34 -42.61
C ILE A 534 9.13 31.36 -42.96
N ASP A 535 9.23 31.98 -44.13
CA ASP A 535 8.14 32.77 -44.70
C ASP A 535 7.23 31.86 -45.54
N PRO A 536 6.04 31.47 -45.06
CA PRO A 536 5.14 30.58 -45.80
C PRO A 536 4.53 31.24 -47.05
N THR A 537 4.68 32.55 -47.23
CA THR A 537 4.17 33.28 -48.40
C THR A 537 5.21 33.37 -49.52
N ARG A 538 6.49 33.17 -49.20
CA ARG A 538 7.58 33.21 -50.17
C ARG A 538 7.77 31.84 -50.80
N VAL A 539 7.70 31.80 -52.13
CA VAL A 539 7.99 30.61 -52.93
C VAL A 539 9.48 30.57 -53.26
N GLY A 540 10.12 29.40 -53.11
CA GLY A 540 11.57 29.24 -53.29
C GLY A 540 12.44 29.74 -52.13
N CYS A 541 13.73 29.44 -52.19
CA CYS A 541 14.75 29.83 -51.20
C CYS A 541 16.11 30.10 -51.87
N PRO A 542 17.08 30.75 -51.21
CA PRO A 542 18.41 30.98 -51.76
C PRO A 542 19.08 29.72 -52.33
N SER A 543 18.90 28.57 -51.67
CA SER A 543 19.44 27.27 -52.10
C SER A 543 18.68 26.61 -53.27
N ASP A 544 17.40 26.95 -53.49
CA ASP A 544 16.60 26.50 -54.64
C ASP A 544 15.57 27.59 -55.03
N PRO A 545 15.98 28.58 -55.83
CA PRO A 545 15.11 29.69 -56.23
C PRO A 545 13.96 29.27 -57.16
N THR A 546 14.05 28.07 -57.75
CA THR A 546 13.11 27.57 -58.77
C THR A 546 11.99 26.70 -58.20
N ALA A 547 11.99 26.45 -56.89
CA ALA A 547 11.01 25.60 -56.25
C ALA A 547 9.61 26.23 -56.26
N ASN A 548 8.58 25.45 -56.60
CA ASN A 548 7.18 25.89 -56.59
C ASN A 548 6.55 25.98 -55.18
N VAL A 549 7.30 25.62 -54.15
CA VAL A 549 6.88 25.66 -52.74
C VAL A 549 7.93 26.42 -51.91
N THR A 550 7.55 26.91 -50.73
CA THR A 550 8.50 27.50 -49.78
C THR A 550 9.58 26.49 -49.39
N CYS A 551 10.84 26.89 -49.43
CA CYS A 551 11.95 26.09 -48.91
C CYS A 551 12.85 26.91 -47.98
N PHE A 552 13.74 26.23 -47.27
CA PHE A 552 14.77 26.83 -46.42
C PHE A 552 15.92 25.84 -46.26
N SER A 553 17.10 26.34 -45.89
CA SER A 553 18.28 25.50 -45.68
C SER A 553 19.02 25.77 -44.37
N PHE A 554 19.61 24.72 -43.83
CA PHE A 554 20.45 24.76 -42.62
C PHE A 554 21.59 23.75 -42.74
N ARG A 555 22.63 23.94 -41.93
CA ARG A 555 23.83 23.09 -41.95
C ARG A 555 23.92 22.27 -40.67
N ALA A 556 23.97 20.95 -40.80
CA ALA A 556 24.13 20.02 -39.69
C ALA A 556 25.60 19.59 -39.57
N CYS A 557 26.25 19.89 -38.45
CA CYS A 557 27.66 19.63 -38.22
C CYS A 557 27.90 18.60 -37.11
N SER A 558 29.04 17.93 -37.17
CA SER A 558 29.53 16.99 -36.16
C SER A 558 31.04 17.11 -35.98
N ALA A 559 31.51 17.03 -34.75
CA ALA A 559 32.94 16.99 -34.39
C ALA A 559 33.16 16.04 -33.20
N VAL A 560 34.32 15.41 -33.11
CA VAL A 560 34.71 14.63 -31.90
C VAL A 560 34.99 15.61 -30.76
N ASP A 561 34.56 15.29 -29.55
CA ASP A 561 34.84 16.10 -28.36
C ASP A 561 36.30 15.93 -27.91
N ASP A 562 37.06 17.03 -27.82
CA ASP A 562 38.48 17.03 -27.42
C ASP A 562 38.73 16.37 -26.06
N ALA A 563 37.73 16.34 -25.16
CA ALA A 563 37.83 15.70 -23.84
C ALA A 563 37.91 14.16 -23.90
N SER A 564 37.50 13.54 -25.01
CA SER A 564 37.55 12.08 -25.18
C SER A 564 38.89 11.55 -25.69
N LEU A 565 39.88 12.43 -25.90
CA LEU A 565 41.22 12.10 -26.42
C LEU A 565 42.31 11.99 -25.34
N SER A 566 41.96 12.21 -24.07
CA SER A 566 42.93 12.17 -22.96
C SER A 566 43.25 10.76 -22.47
N GLU A 567 42.47 9.74 -22.83
CA GLU A 567 42.68 8.36 -22.40
C GLU A 567 43.17 7.47 -23.55
N GLY A 568 44.46 7.62 -23.88
CA GLY A 568 45.38 6.54 -24.27
C GLY A 568 45.19 5.69 -25.53
N ASP A 569 43.97 5.43 -26.04
CA ASP A 569 43.74 4.21 -26.85
C ASP A 569 43.31 4.43 -28.30
N VAL A 570 43.13 5.69 -28.72
CA VAL A 570 42.70 6.00 -30.10
C VAL A 570 43.79 6.80 -30.82
N SER A 571 44.48 6.14 -31.75
CA SER A 571 45.54 6.75 -32.58
C SER A 571 44.99 7.98 -33.32
N ALA A 572 45.72 9.10 -33.32
CA ALA A 572 45.33 10.38 -33.92
C ALA A 572 45.03 10.34 -35.44
N ASP A 573 45.37 9.24 -36.12
CA ASP A 573 45.14 8.99 -37.55
C ASP A 573 43.87 8.13 -37.81
N SER A 574 43.12 7.79 -36.76
CA SER A 574 41.88 7.03 -36.86
C SER A 574 40.70 7.90 -37.32
N SER A 575 39.82 7.31 -38.11
CA SER A 575 38.60 7.97 -38.62
C SER A 575 37.39 7.09 -38.35
N LEU A 576 36.33 7.66 -37.79
CA LEU A 576 35.06 6.98 -37.54
C LEU A 576 34.19 7.05 -38.78
N GLN A 577 33.67 5.91 -39.25
CA GLN A 577 32.68 5.91 -40.33
C GLN A 577 31.29 6.07 -39.72
N LEU A 578 30.62 7.18 -40.04
CA LEU A 578 29.34 7.57 -39.45
C LEU A 578 28.23 7.64 -40.50
N ARG A 579 27.02 7.35 -40.05
CA ARG A 579 25.76 7.50 -40.79
C ARG A 579 24.93 8.58 -40.09
N CYS A 580 24.80 9.73 -40.73
CA CYS A 580 23.93 10.84 -40.33
C CYS A 580 22.49 10.55 -40.79
N THR A 581 21.53 10.63 -39.88
CA THR A 581 20.09 10.58 -40.17
C THR A 581 19.44 11.87 -39.71
N ILE A 582 18.74 12.55 -40.60
CA ILE A 582 18.01 13.79 -40.30
C ILE A 582 16.52 13.52 -40.55
N GLN A 583 15.72 13.61 -39.50
CA GLN A 583 14.30 13.28 -39.52
C GLN A 583 13.47 14.52 -39.16
N ALA A 584 12.51 14.89 -40.01
CA ALA A 584 11.64 16.02 -39.77
C ALA A 584 10.30 15.59 -39.12
N GLU A 585 10.04 16.03 -37.88
CA GLU A 585 8.84 15.87 -37.03
C GLU A 585 8.28 14.46 -36.77
N THR A 586 8.60 13.47 -37.61
CA THR A 586 8.05 12.11 -37.55
C THR A 586 8.49 11.32 -36.30
N PHE A 587 9.50 11.81 -35.57
CA PHE A 587 9.92 11.25 -34.29
C PHE A 587 9.00 11.62 -33.12
N LEU A 588 8.13 12.62 -33.28
CA LEU A 588 7.12 13.02 -32.30
C LEU A 588 5.77 12.33 -32.51
N ASN A 589 5.73 11.24 -33.30
CA ASN A 589 4.49 10.65 -33.81
C ASN A 589 3.57 11.67 -34.54
N LYS A 590 4.16 12.72 -35.12
CA LYS A 590 3.47 13.78 -35.88
C LYS A 590 3.72 13.62 -37.38
N PHE A 591 2.73 13.99 -38.20
CA PHE A 591 2.94 14.10 -39.65
C PHE A 591 3.93 15.23 -39.97
N SER A 592 4.97 14.92 -40.75
CA SER A 592 5.95 15.94 -41.15
C SER A 592 5.32 17.00 -42.05
N ARG A 593 5.51 18.27 -41.71
CA ARG A 593 5.07 19.42 -42.53
C ARG A 593 6.05 19.76 -43.65
N VAL A 594 7.24 19.16 -43.65
CA VAL A 594 8.27 19.34 -44.67
C VAL A 594 8.65 18.02 -45.33
N TYR A 595 9.38 18.10 -46.44
CA TYR A 595 10.05 16.97 -47.08
C TYR A 595 11.42 17.38 -47.61
N PHE A 596 12.28 16.40 -47.84
CA PHE A 596 13.60 16.52 -48.46
C PHE A 596 13.56 15.99 -49.91
N GLY A 597 14.37 16.58 -50.80
CA GLY A 597 14.57 16.13 -52.19
C GLY A 597 14.00 17.10 -53.25
N THR A 598 14.77 17.29 -54.34
CA THR A 598 14.48 18.23 -55.44
C THR A 598 13.31 17.76 -56.30
N GLY A 599 12.23 18.54 -56.32
CA GLY A 599 11.29 18.52 -57.44
C GLY A 599 11.92 19.23 -58.63
N GLY A 600 12.06 18.53 -59.75
CA GLY A 600 12.67 18.97 -61.03
C GLY A 600 12.70 20.48 -61.35
N GLY A 601 13.76 21.15 -60.91
CA GLY A 601 14.21 22.45 -61.41
C GLY A 601 15.36 22.30 -62.41
N PRO A 602 15.48 23.17 -63.43
CA PRO A 602 16.48 23.06 -64.49
C PRO A 602 17.86 23.52 -64.00
N GLY A 603 18.61 22.63 -63.35
CA GLY A 603 19.98 22.93 -62.89
C GLY A 603 20.72 21.84 -62.12
N ALA A 604 20.07 20.74 -61.73
CA ALA A 604 20.72 19.66 -61.00
C ALA A 604 21.56 18.76 -61.93
N ASP A 605 22.75 18.43 -61.46
CA ASP A 605 23.81 17.65 -62.11
C ASP A 605 23.28 16.39 -62.84
N LYS A 606 23.51 16.34 -64.16
CA LYS A 606 23.02 15.30 -65.05
C LYS A 606 23.94 14.08 -65.05
N THR A 607 24.06 13.41 -63.90
CA THR A 607 24.53 12.01 -63.89
C THR A 607 23.51 11.12 -63.19
N PRO A 608 22.46 10.65 -63.90
CA PRO A 608 21.63 9.57 -63.43
C PRO A 608 22.34 8.24 -63.77
N ALA A 609 22.73 7.48 -62.75
CA ALA A 609 23.17 6.09 -62.94
C ALA A 609 22.02 5.13 -63.29
N VAL A 610 20.76 5.59 -63.32
CA VAL A 610 19.61 4.78 -63.77
C VAL A 610 18.54 5.70 -64.39
N PRO A 611 18.12 5.50 -65.66
CA PRO A 611 16.99 6.21 -66.24
C PRO A 611 15.67 5.62 -65.69
N GLY A 612 14.86 6.43 -65.00
CA GLY A 612 13.49 6.05 -64.59
C GLY A 612 13.10 6.23 -63.13
N ALA A 613 14.01 6.66 -62.24
CA ALA A 613 13.66 6.91 -60.84
C ALA A 613 13.03 8.32 -60.67
N ALA A 614 11.72 8.37 -60.42
CA ALA A 614 11.04 9.60 -60.00
C ALA A 614 11.67 10.11 -58.69
N ALA A 615 11.95 11.42 -58.62
CA ALA A 615 12.53 12.07 -57.44
C ALA A 615 11.69 11.75 -56.19
N THR A 616 12.22 10.92 -55.31
CA THR A 616 11.49 10.37 -54.18
C THR A 616 11.50 11.40 -53.04
N ARG A 617 10.34 12.03 -52.77
CA ARG A 617 10.18 12.94 -51.62
C ARG A 617 10.23 12.11 -50.33
N THR A 618 11.14 12.42 -49.41
CA THR A 618 11.26 11.71 -48.12
C THR A 618 11.22 12.69 -46.95
N ASN A 619 10.74 12.26 -45.78
CA ASN A 619 10.82 13.07 -44.55
C ASN A 619 12.06 12.71 -43.70
N ILE A 620 12.94 11.86 -44.25
CA ILE A 620 14.15 11.34 -43.63
C ILE A 620 15.28 11.42 -44.65
N LEU A 621 16.36 12.11 -44.30
CA LEU A 621 17.60 12.20 -45.07
C LEU A 621 18.67 11.33 -44.40
N LYS A 622 19.35 10.47 -45.17
CA LYS A 622 20.45 9.63 -44.66
C LYS A 622 21.72 9.92 -45.47
N ARG A 623 22.84 10.17 -44.79
CA ARG A 623 24.17 10.39 -45.41
C ARG A 623 25.23 9.57 -44.68
N ARG A 624 26.26 9.10 -45.40
CA ARG A 624 27.44 8.43 -44.84
C ARG A 624 28.66 9.34 -44.99
N PHE A 625 29.50 9.44 -43.96
CA PHE A 625 30.72 10.23 -44.00
C PHE A 625 31.78 9.65 -43.05
N ARG A 626 33.02 10.15 -43.16
CA ARG A 626 34.11 9.84 -42.23
C ARG A 626 34.39 11.04 -41.36
N LEU A 627 34.40 10.85 -40.05
CA LEU A 627 34.76 11.87 -39.07
C LEU A 627 36.18 11.57 -38.57
N ALA A 628 37.10 12.51 -38.81
CA ALA A 628 38.46 12.40 -38.31
C ALA A 628 38.46 12.66 -36.80
N VAL A 629 39.22 11.86 -36.06
CA VAL A 629 39.39 12.03 -34.61
C VAL A 629 40.20 13.29 -34.25
N SER A 630 40.80 13.96 -35.25
CA SER A 630 41.55 15.22 -35.13
C SER A 630 40.69 16.47 -34.81
N GLY A 631 39.44 16.32 -34.34
CA GLY A 631 38.55 17.42 -33.95
C GLY A 631 37.97 18.28 -35.09
N ARG A 632 38.27 17.98 -36.37
CA ARG A 632 37.76 18.78 -37.51
C ARG A 632 36.26 18.52 -37.75
N PRO A 633 35.41 19.56 -37.76
CA PRO A 633 33.98 19.37 -37.96
C PRO A 633 33.66 18.95 -39.40
N VAL A 634 32.74 18.00 -39.56
CA VAL A 634 32.14 17.64 -40.83
C VAL A 634 30.68 18.10 -40.84
N CYS A 635 30.32 18.87 -41.86
CA CYS A 635 29.02 19.51 -41.99
C CYS A 635 28.27 19.04 -43.24
N HIS A 636 26.94 18.99 -43.14
CA HIS A 636 26.02 18.61 -44.19
C HIS A 636 24.99 19.71 -44.42
N ASP A 637 24.95 20.24 -45.65
CA ASP A 637 23.94 21.21 -46.05
C ASP A 637 22.62 20.50 -46.38
N VAL A 638 21.54 20.96 -45.77
CA VAL A 638 20.21 20.36 -45.83
C VAL A 638 19.19 21.41 -46.26
N THR A 639 18.47 21.12 -47.34
CA THR A 639 17.35 21.93 -47.82
C THR A 639 16.04 21.19 -47.57
N ALA A 640 15.09 21.86 -46.92
CA ALA A 640 13.76 21.33 -46.62
C ALA A 640 12.68 22.15 -47.35
N TYR A 641 11.63 21.46 -47.82
CA TYR A 641 10.52 22.06 -48.57
C TYR A 641 9.21 21.92 -47.78
N LEU A 642 8.47 23.01 -47.62
CA LEU A 642 7.19 23.06 -46.91
C LEU A 642 6.08 22.42 -47.76
N LYS A 643 5.22 21.60 -47.15
CA LYS A 643 4.06 20.99 -47.82
C LYS A 643 2.96 22.02 -48.04
N GLU A 644 2.34 21.96 -49.21
CA GLU A 644 1.16 22.77 -49.54
C GLU A 644 0.01 22.51 -48.55
N GLY A 645 -0.69 23.57 -48.14
CA GLY A 645 -1.81 23.48 -47.21
C GLY A 645 -1.45 23.27 -45.74
N THR A 646 -0.18 23.50 -45.34
CA THR A 646 0.24 23.44 -43.93
C THR A 646 -0.53 24.48 -43.09
N ARG A 647 -1.37 24.00 -42.17
CA ARG A 647 -2.20 24.84 -41.28
C ARG A 647 -1.47 25.31 -40.02
N ASP A 648 -0.56 24.49 -39.51
CA ASP A 648 0.22 24.76 -38.30
C ASP A 648 1.47 25.56 -38.67
N ILE A 649 1.36 26.89 -38.60
CA ILE A 649 2.43 27.88 -38.83
C ILE A 649 2.83 28.62 -37.54
N GLN A 650 2.41 28.12 -36.37
CA GLN A 650 2.77 28.69 -35.06
C GLN A 650 3.92 27.92 -34.41
N ASN A 651 3.85 26.59 -34.46
CA ASN A 651 4.88 25.74 -33.89
C ASN A 651 6.08 25.64 -34.83
N PRO A 652 7.32 25.84 -34.34
CA PRO A 652 8.50 25.66 -35.17
C PRO A 652 8.58 24.23 -35.71
N ILE A 653 9.19 24.09 -36.88
CA ILE A 653 9.44 22.77 -37.47
C ILE A 653 10.64 22.17 -36.76
N GLN A 654 10.50 20.95 -36.22
CA GLN A 654 11.56 20.26 -35.51
C GLN A 654 12.26 19.22 -36.38
N PHE A 655 13.58 19.25 -36.37
CA PHE A 655 14.48 18.33 -37.04
C PHE A 655 15.28 17.58 -36.01
N ARG A 656 15.24 16.24 -36.06
CA ARG A 656 16.11 15.39 -35.27
C ARG A 656 17.32 14.99 -36.11
N ILE A 657 18.50 15.40 -35.68
CA ILE A 657 19.80 15.06 -36.28
C ILE A 657 20.41 13.96 -35.41
N SER A 658 20.68 12.79 -35.97
CA SER A 658 21.31 11.69 -35.26
C SER A 658 22.46 11.06 -36.03
N TYR A 659 23.53 10.70 -35.33
CA TYR A 659 24.69 10.02 -35.88
C TYR A 659 24.81 8.60 -35.32
N THR A 660 25.18 7.66 -36.19
CA THR A 660 25.37 6.24 -35.83
C THR A 660 26.67 5.74 -36.46
N LEU A 661 27.37 4.81 -35.82
CA LEU A 661 28.54 4.15 -36.41
C LEU A 661 28.10 3.21 -37.54
N ASP A 662 28.81 3.23 -38.67
CA ASP A 662 28.55 2.41 -39.84
C ASP A 662 29.35 1.10 -39.73
N GLU A 663 28.85 0.15 -38.91
CA GLU A 663 29.50 -1.13 -38.57
C GLU A 663 29.62 -2.13 -39.74
N GLU A 664 29.17 -1.79 -40.95
CA GLU A 664 29.08 -2.68 -42.12
C GLU A 664 30.43 -3.14 -42.71
N ARG A 665 31.59 -2.73 -42.16
CA ARG A 665 32.92 -3.08 -42.73
C ARG A 665 33.83 -3.94 -41.86
N ALA A 666 33.50 -4.21 -40.60
CA ALA A 666 34.32 -5.10 -39.76
C ALA A 666 34.12 -6.59 -40.10
N ASN A 667 32.96 -6.97 -40.66
CA ASN A 667 32.64 -8.35 -41.06
C ASN A 667 33.15 -8.76 -42.46
N GLY A 668 34.03 -7.97 -43.08
CA GLY A 668 34.57 -8.21 -44.43
C GLY A 668 35.85 -9.07 -44.49
N GLY A 669 36.19 -9.80 -43.43
CA GLY A 669 37.43 -10.59 -43.32
C GLY A 669 37.23 -12.10 -43.32
N THR A 670 36.21 -12.66 -43.98
CA THR A 670 36.08 -14.11 -44.18
C THR A 670 36.31 -14.46 -45.65
N GLY A 671 37.58 -14.68 -46.00
CA GLY A 671 38.01 -15.33 -47.24
C GLY A 671 38.82 -16.56 -46.88
N ALA A 672 38.24 -17.73 -47.17
CA ALA A 672 38.74 -19.06 -46.85
C ALA A 672 40.22 -19.33 -47.19
N GLY A 673 40.88 -20.11 -46.32
CA GLY A 673 41.99 -20.98 -46.69
C GLY A 673 43.35 -20.68 -46.05
N GLY A 674 43.65 -21.30 -44.90
CA GLY A 674 45.05 -21.58 -44.53
C GLY A 674 45.39 -21.50 -43.04
N ARG A 675 45.71 -22.68 -42.48
CA ARG A 675 46.41 -22.96 -41.20
C ARG A 675 45.61 -22.87 -39.90
N ARG A 676 45.09 -24.04 -39.53
CA ARG A 676 44.62 -24.45 -38.20
C ARG A 676 45.69 -24.23 -37.13
N GLY A 677 45.24 -23.74 -35.97
CA GLY A 677 45.94 -23.80 -34.70
C GLY A 677 46.32 -22.42 -34.17
N ARG A 678 45.64 -21.98 -33.10
CA ARG A 678 46.07 -20.99 -32.08
C ARG A 678 45.42 -19.60 -32.03
N LYS A 679 44.50 -19.20 -32.92
CA LYS A 679 43.86 -17.86 -32.88
C LYS A 679 42.39 -17.80 -32.39
N GLU A 680 41.86 -18.87 -31.81
CA GLU A 680 40.42 -19.01 -31.49
C GLU A 680 40.08 -18.67 -30.02
N ARG A 681 41.01 -18.09 -29.25
CA ARG A 681 40.87 -17.85 -27.80
C ARG A 681 41.04 -16.39 -27.34
N GLU A 682 41.29 -15.45 -28.26
CA GLU A 682 41.39 -14.02 -27.89
C GLU A 682 40.00 -13.38 -27.89
N LEU A 683 39.71 -12.58 -26.85
CA LEU A 683 38.46 -11.81 -26.74
C LEU A 683 38.30 -10.90 -27.98
N PRO A 684 37.08 -10.78 -28.54
CA PRO A 684 36.84 -9.87 -29.65
C PRO A 684 37.10 -8.43 -29.16
N ARG A 685 37.86 -7.65 -29.94
CA ARG A 685 38.00 -6.21 -29.66
C ARG A 685 36.63 -5.56 -29.79
N LEU A 686 36.10 -5.07 -28.67
CA LEU A 686 34.81 -4.38 -28.63
C LEU A 686 34.93 -3.06 -29.37
N GLU A 687 34.09 -2.87 -30.39
CA GLU A 687 34.02 -1.58 -31.06
C GLU A 687 33.37 -0.54 -30.13
N PRO A 688 33.87 0.70 -30.09
CA PRO A 688 33.28 1.74 -29.26
C PRO A 688 31.84 2.04 -29.69
N ILE A 689 31.03 2.55 -28.76
CA ILE A 689 29.66 3.03 -29.00
C ILE A 689 29.62 4.55 -28.89
N LEU A 690 28.74 5.20 -29.65
CA LEU A 690 28.56 6.65 -29.52
C LEU A 690 27.72 6.97 -28.28
N ASN A 691 28.11 8.02 -27.56
CA ASN A 691 27.24 8.60 -26.55
C ASN A 691 25.96 9.11 -27.21
N ARG A 692 24.85 8.45 -26.90
CA ARG A 692 23.57 8.68 -27.58
C ARG A 692 23.00 10.07 -27.33
N THR A 693 23.21 10.64 -26.14
CA THR A 693 22.72 11.98 -25.80
C THR A 693 23.49 13.06 -26.57
N ALA A 694 24.77 12.85 -26.84
CA ALA A 694 25.62 13.77 -27.60
C ALA A 694 25.47 13.60 -29.13
N ALA A 695 25.24 12.36 -29.59
CA ALA A 695 25.09 12.00 -30.99
C ALA A 695 23.68 12.27 -31.58
N GLU A 696 22.71 12.66 -30.76
CA GLU A 696 21.34 13.02 -31.17
C GLU A 696 20.96 14.42 -30.66
N ARG A 697 20.56 15.33 -31.56
CA ARG A 697 20.12 16.69 -31.20
C ARG A 697 18.89 17.10 -32.00
N THR A 698 18.00 17.85 -31.36
CA THR A 698 16.82 18.42 -32.00
C THR A 698 17.05 19.89 -32.33
N TYR A 699 16.90 20.25 -33.59
CA TYR A 699 16.96 21.62 -34.12
C TYR A 699 15.55 22.12 -34.46
N THR A 700 15.27 23.41 -34.23
CA THR A 700 13.95 24.00 -34.46
C THR A 700 14.02 25.19 -35.41
N MET A 701 13.05 25.30 -36.33
CA MET A 701 12.95 26.38 -37.31
C MET A 701 11.59 27.10 -37.20
N PRO A 702 11.52 28.38 -36.81
CA PRO A 702 10.27 29.13 -36.60
C PRO A 702 9.65 29.68 -37.90
N PHE A 703 8.40 30.15 -37.87
CA PHE A 703 7.68 30.78 -39.00
C PHE A 703 7.54 32.31 -38.83
N GLN A 704 7.42 33.04 -39.94
CA GLN A 704 7.11 34.49 -40.00
C GLN A 704 5.59 34.75 -39.84
N LYS A 705 5.19 35.81 -39.09
CA LYS A 705 3.80 36.08 -38.65
C LYS A 705 3.24 37.43 -39.20
N ASP A 706 1.91 37.56 -39.33
CA ASP A 706 1.17 38.76 -39.83
C ASP A 706 1.02 39.84 -38.75
N CYS A 707 2.16 40.45 -38.41
CA CYS A 707 2.34 41.29 -37.22
C CYS A 707 2.75 42.73 -37.54
N GLY A 708 2.46 43.25 -38.74
CA GLY A 708 2.97 44.55 -39.17
C GLY A 708 4.47 44.51 -39.56
N VAL A 709 5.04 45.68 -39.82
CA VAL A 709 6.41 45.85 -40.37
C VAL A 709 7.51 45.60 -39.33
N ASP A 710 7.16 45.67 -38.05
CA ASP A 710 7.99 45.40 -36.88
C ASP A 710 7.97 43.92 -36.47
N GLY A 711 7.10 43.10 -37.06
CA GLY A 711 7.02 41.66 -36.80
C GLY A 711 6.49 41.29 -35.41
N LEU A 712 5.94 42.25 -34.66
CA LEU A 712 5.42 42.08 -33.30
C LEU A 712 3.90 42.17 -33.28
N CYS A 713 3.21 41.04 -33.12
CA CYS A 713 1.75 41.03 -33.16
C CYS A 713 1.18 41.63 -31.87
N GLN A 714 0.65 42.85 -31.94
CA GLN A 714 0.00 43.51 -30.80
C GLN A 714 -1.53 43.36 -30.85
N SER A 715 -2.06 42.38 -30.12
CA SER A 715 -3.51 42.12 -30.03
C SER A 715 -4.18 42.93 -28.92
N ALA A 716 -5.51 43.01 -28.93
CA ALA A 716 -6.28 43.64 -27.85
C ALA A 716 -7.56 42.84 -27.55
N LEU A 717 -7.42 41.82 -26.72
CA LEU A 717 -8.51 40.91 -26.35
C LEU A 717 -9.40 41.48 -25.24
N VAL A 718 -10.73 41.32 -25.39
CA VAL A 718 -11.76 41.84 -24.47
C VAL A 718 -12.82 40.78 -24.20
N ILE A 719 -13.08 40.48 -22.92
CA ILE A 719 -14.20 39.64 -22.47
C ILE A 719 -15.43 40.51 -22.20
N GLN A 720 -16.58 40.12 -22.75
CA GLN A 720 -17.88 40.78 -22.60
C GLN A 720 -18.95 39.80 -22.09
N ASN A 721 -19.94 40.31 -21.35
CA ASN A 721 -21.16 39.60 -20.95
C ASN A 721 -20.99 38.27 -20.18
N ALA A 722 -19.92 38.13 -19.37
CA ALA A 722 -19.71 36.93 -18.55
C ALA A 722 -20.79 36.79 -17.46
N THR A 723 -21.67 35.79 -17.57
CA THR A 723 -22.80 35.56 -16.65
C THR A 723 -23.06 34.08 -16.40
N LEU A 724 -23.56 33.75 -15.19
CA LEU A 724 -24.04 32.42 -14.84
C LEU A 724 -25.55 32.34 -15.05
N VAL A 725 -25.98 31.49 -15.99
CA VAL A 725 -27.37 31.36 -16.42
C VAL A 725 -28.13 30.46 -15.45
N GLY A 726 -29.28 30.92 -14.96
CA GLY A 726 -30.21 30.12 -14.14
C GLY A 726 -30.04 30.27 -12.62
N LEU A 727 -29.01 30.97 -12.13
CA LEU A 727 -28.82 31.22 -10.70
C LEU A 727 -29.36 32.59 -10.27
N ALA A 728 -29.96 32.64 -9.08
CA ALA A 728 -30.37 33.88 -8.44
C ALA A 728 -29.14 34.68 -7.98
N ARG A 729 -29.17 36.00 -8.17
CA ARG A 729 -28.06 36.89 -7.82
C ARG A 729 -28.46 37.85 -6.72
N SER A 730 -27.73 37.83 -5.60
CA SER A 730 -27.98 38.72 -4.45
C SER A 730 -27.26 40.05 -4.67
N GLY A 731 -28.02 41.16 -4.72
CA GLY A 731 -27.50 42.51 -4.98
C GLY A 731 -27.51 42.93 -6.47
N GLY A 732 -27.98 44.15 -6.74
CA GLY A 732 -28.26 44.71 -8.08
C GLY A 732 -27.08 44.76 -9.09
N ALA A 733 -27.40 45.02 -10.36
CA ALA A 733 -26.76 44.62 -11.64
C ALA A 733 -25.22 44.53 -11.79
N ALA A 734 -24.38 45.09 -10.91
CA ALA A 734 -22.91 45.02 -11.01
C ALA A 734 -22.26 44.68 -9.66
N GLY A 735 -21.95 43.39 -9.43
CA GLY A 735 -21.19 42.93 -8.26
C GLY A 735 -21.88 41.94 -7.31
N GLY A 736 -23.09 41.47 -7.62
CA GLY A 736 -23.82 40.53 -6.77
C GLY A 736 -23.29 39.10 -6.82
N GLU A 737 -23.33 38.39 -5.68
CA GLU A 737 -22.97 36.97 -5.58
C GLU A 737 -24.09 36.06 -6.11
N TYR A 738 -23.70 35.00 -6.82
CA TYR A 738 -24.62 33.97 -7.29
C TYR A 738 -24.88 32.95 -6.18
N GLN A 739 -26.14 32.58 -5.94
CA GLN A 739 -26.49 31.58 -4.94
C GLN A 739 -26.63 30.20 -5.59
N LEU A 740 -25.94 29.18 -5.04
CA LEU A 740 -26.00 27.79 -5.50
C LEU A 740 -26.49 26.88 -4.37
N VAL A 741 -27.60 26.17 -4.58
CA VAL A 741 -28.15 25.23 -3.57
C VAL A 741 -27.74 23.80 -3.93
N LEU A 742 -26.87 23.21 -3.10
CA LEU A 742 -26.35 21.86 -3.34
C LEU A 742 -27.47 20.81 -3.29
N GLY A 743 -27.45 19.88 -4.25
CA GLY A 743 -28.44 18.82 -4.43
C GLY A 743 -29.69 19.19 -5.25
N LEU A 744 -29.94 20.47 -5.51
CA LEU A 744 -30.97 20.96 -6.47
C LEU A 744 -30.32 21.36 -7.81
N ASP A 745 -29.28 22.19 -7.75
CA ASP A 745 -28.60 22.74 -8.92
C ASP A 745 -27.42 21.84 -9.32
N ARG A 746 -27.68 20.83 -10.17
CA ARG A 746 -26.65 19.86 -10.59
C ARG A 746 -25.70 20.38 -11.67
N THR A 747 -26.10 21.42 -12.41
CA THR A 747 -25.33 21.95 -13.53
C THR A 747 -25.29 23.47 -13.51
N LEU A 748 -24.09 24.02 -13.66
CA LEU A 748 -23.80 25.45 -13.74
C LEU A 748 -23.46 25.84 -15.18
N THR A 749 -24.12 26.86 -15.76
CA THR A 749 -23.85 27.30 -17.15
C THR A 749 -23.29 28.72 -17.19
N LEU A 750 -22.08 28.89 -17.72
CA LEU A 750 -21.38 30.15 -17.94
C LEU A 750 -21.53 30.59 -19.40
N ALA A 751 -22.05 31.80 -19.65
CA ALA A 751 -22.12 32.40 -20.99
C ALA A 751 -21.23 33.65 -21.06
N LEU A 752 -20.45 33.80 -22.14
CA LEU A 752 -19.56 34.95 -22.37
C LEU A 752 -19.22 35.18 -23.85
N THR A 753 -18.66 36.35 -24.15
CA THR A 753 -18.20 36.75 -25.50
C THR A 753 -16.76 37.24 -25.45
N VAL A 754 -15.92 36.86 -26.42
CA VAL A 754 -14.54 37.33 -26.55
C VAL A 754 -14.35 38.06 -27.88
N GLN A 755 -13.74 39.24 -27.85
CA GLN A 755 -13.51 40.09 -29.01
C GLN A 755 -12.03 40.52 -29.10
N ASN A 756 -11.43 40.51 -30.30
CA ASN A 756 -10.10 41.10 -30.55
C ASN A 756 -10.23 42.47 -31.25
N ARG A 757 -9.61 43.53 -30.71
CA ARG A 757 -9.73 44.91 -31.21
C ARG A 757 -8.48 45.46 -31.91
N ALA A 758 -7.37 44.73 -31.95
CA ALA A 758 -6.11 45.17 -32.56
C ALA A 758 -5.58 44.14 -33.57
N ASP A 759 -4.27 43.86 -33.62
CA ASP A 759 -3.69 42.95 -34.60
C ASP A 759 -4.10 41.49 -34.35
N SER A 760 -3.83 40.62 -35.33
CA SER A 760 -4.20 39.21 -35.27
C SER A 760 -3.63 38.52 -34.03
N ALA A 761 -4.51 37.93 -33.23
CA ALA A 761 -4.14 37.20 -32.02
C ALA A 761 -3.98 35.72 -32.36
N TYR A 762 -2.76 35.20 -32.33
CA TYR A 762 -2.47 33.80 -32.64
C TYR A 762 -2.64 32.91 -31.41
N GLU A 763 -3.10 31.68 -31.62
CA GLU A 763 -3.44 30.74 -30.53
C GLU A 763 -4.24 31.42 -29.42
N THR A 764 -5.38 32.02 -29.77
CA THR A 764 -6.22 32.67 -28.75
C THR A 764 -6.97 31.61 -27.96
N HIS A 765 -6.63 31.48 -26.68
CA HIS A 765 -7.23 30.54 -25.74
C HIS A 765 -7.99 31.27 -24.64
N LEU A 766 -9.16 30.76 -24.30
CA LEU A 766 -9.88 31.17 -23.10
C LEU A 766 -9.75 30.10 -22.03
N TYR A 767 -9.29 30.54 -20.87
CA TYR A 767 -9.15 29.73 -19.69
C TYR A 767 -10.25 30.06 -18.70
N VAL A 768 -10.90 29.02 -18.17
CA VAL A 768 -11.79 29.13 -17.02
C VAL A 768 -11.18 28.33 -15.90
N ARG A 769 -10.64 29.03 -14.90
CA ARG A 769 -10.19 28.42 -13.65
C ARG A 769 -11.40 28.32 -12.73
N HIS A 770 -11.69 27.10 -12.30
CA HIS A 770 -12.75 26.76 -11.36
C HIS A 770 -12.17 25.98 -10.19
N ASP A 771 -12.91 25.87 -9.10
CA ASP A 771 -12.51 25.05 -7.95
C ASP A 771 -12.46 23.56 -8.35
N ALA A 772 -11.62 22.78 -7.66
CA ALA A 772 -11.49 21.33 -7.88
C ALA A 772 -12.81 20.58 -7.60
N SER A 773 -13.70 21.21 -6.85
CA SER A 773 -15.04 20.70 -6.57
C SER A 773 -16.03 20.81 -7.75
N LEU A 774 -15.68 21.50 -8.84
CA LEU A 774 -16.49 21.60 -10.07
C LEU A 774 -15.86 20.79 -11.21
N THR A 775 -16.65 20.12 -12.03
CA THR A 775 -16.17 19.37 -13.20
C THR A 775 -16.72 19.94 -14.49
N TYR A 776 -15.93 19.97 -15.56
CA TYR A 776 -16.38 20.50 -16.85
C TYR A 776 -17.25 19.47 -17.60
N ALA A 777 -18.45 19.87 -18.02
CA ALA A 777 -19.44 18.99 -18.67
C ALA A 777 -19.54 19.19 -20.18
N GLY A 778 -19.07 20.32 -20.74
CA GLY A 778 -19.04 20.58 -22.18
C GLY A 778 -19.36 22.03 -22.56
N SER A 779 -19.22 22.36 -23.85
CA SER A 779 -19.48 23.69 -24.41
C SER A 779 -20.56 23.68 -25.50
N LYS A 780 -21.14 24.85 -25.78
CA LYS A 780 -22.01 25.13 -26.92
C LYS A 780 -21.52 26.41 -27.60
N GLY A 781 -21.07 26.31 -28.85
CA GLY A 781 -20.44 27.39 -29.62
C GLY A 781 -19.53 26.86 -30.73
N SER A 782 -19.01 27.73 -31.61
CA SER A 782 -18.18 27.37 -32.78
C SER A 782 -16.72 27.01 -32.46
N SER A 783 -16.36 26.83 -31.20
CA SER A 783 -14.98 26.68 -30.70
C SER A 783 -14.79 25.36 -29.93
N VAL A 784 -13.63 24.74 -30.11
CA VAL A 784 -13.24 23.48 -29.46
C VAL A 784 -12.79 23.78 -28.02
N CYS A 785 -13.50 23.24 -27.03
CA CYS A 785 -13.17 23.38 -25.61
C CYS A 785 -12.92 22.02 -24.98
N GLY A 786 -11.93 21.93 -24.09
CA GLY A 786 -11.58 20.72 -23.34
C GLY A 786 -11.12 21.06 -21.93
N ALA A 787 -11.11 20.07 -21.04
CA ALA A 787 -10.46 20.20 -19.74
C ALA A 787 -8.94 20.18 -19.94
N HIS A 788 -8.24 21.25 -19.53
CA HIS A 788 -6.78 21.32 -19.55
C HIS A 788 -6.17 20.67 -18.31
N ASN A 789 -6.81 20.86 -17.16
CA ASN A 789 -6.52 20.16 -15.91
C ASN A 789 -7.82 20.01 -15.10
N ALA A 790 -7.77 19.33 -13.96
CA ALA A 790 -8.91 19.12 -13.07
C ALA A 790 -9.62 20.42 -12.63
N THR A 791 -8.92 21.57 -12.62
CA THR A 791 -9.41 22.88 -12.17
C THR A 791 -9.42 23.95 -13.27
N MET A 792 -9.14 23.57 -14.52
CA MET A 792 -8.96 24.53 -15.61
C MET A 792 -9.51 24.00 -16.93
N VAL A 793 -10.42 24.77 -17.52
CA VAL A 793 -10.95 24.53 -18.87
C VAL A 793 -10.22 25.42 -19.85
N ASP A 794 -9.83 24.85 -20.99
CA ASP A 794 -9.22 25.55 -22.11
C ASP A 794 -10.15 25.48 -23.33
N CYS A 795 -10.46 26.64 -23.88
CA CYS A 795 -11.19 26.80 -25.12
C CYS A 795 -10.32 27.48 -26.19
N SER A 796 -10.10 26.79 -27.32
CA SER A 796 -9.48 27.39 -28.50
C SER A 796 -10.49 28.27 -29.24
N ILE A 797 -10.27 29.59 -29.20
CA ILE A 797 -11.18 30.61 -29.76
C ILE A 797 -10.82 30.96 -31.22
N GLY A 798 -9.54 30.91 -31.59
CA GLY A 798 -9.13 31.18 -32.97
C GLY A 798 -7.61 31.23 -33.15
N ASN A 799 -7.14 30.80 -34.32
CA ASN A 799 -5.72 30.83 -34.70
C ASN A 799 -5.55 31.22 -36.19
N PRO A 800 -5.36 32.52 -36.52
CA PRO A 800 -5.52 33.67 -35.62
C PRO A 800 -6.98 34.05 -35.39
N LEU A 801 -7.27 34.60 -34.21
CA LEU A 801 -8.43 35.47 -34.04
C LEU A 801 -8.10 36.81 -34.71
N LYS A 802 -8.61 36.98 -35.92
CA LYS A 802 -8.34 38.15 -36.78
C LYS A 802 -8.71 39.46 -36.10
N ARG A 803 -8.12 40.57 -36.56
CA ARG A 803 -8.50 41.94 -36.19
C ARG A 803 -10.03 42.12 -36.27
N ASN A 804 -10.64 42.61 -35.19
CA ASN A 804 -12.09 42.79 -35.02
C ASN A 804 -12.94 41.50 -34.97
N GLY A 805 -12.32 40.33 -34.83
CA GLY A 805 -13.05 39.05 -34.67
C GLY A 805 -13.74 38.93 -33.30
N GLU A 806 -14.93 38.34 -33.28
CA GLU A 806 -15.75 38.10 -32.08
C GLU A 806 -16.25 36.65 -32.03
N VAL A 807 -16.23 36.03 -30.84
CA VAL A 807 -16.68 34.65 -30.60
C VAL A 807 -17.52 34.57 -29.33
N GLN A 808 -18.70 33.95 -29.43
CA GLN A 808 -19.62 33.70 -28.31
C GLN A 808 -19.52 32.26 -27.81
N LEU A 809 -19.52 32.08 -26.49
CA LEU A 809 -19.27 30.82 -25.81
C LEU A 809 -20.27 30.57 -24.69
N SER A 810 -20.72 29.32 -24.57
CA SER A 810 -21.49 28.82 -23.43
C SER A 810 -20.85 27.54 -22.89
N LEU A 811 -20.42 27.54 -21.64
CA LEU A 811 -19.71 26.47 -20.94
C LEU A 811 -20.58 25.89 -19.83
N ARG A 812 -20.64 24.57 -19.70
CA ARG A 812 -21.38 23.88 -18.64
C ARG A 812 -20.42 23.19 -17.69
N PHE A 813 -20.68 23.32 -16.40
CA PHE A 813 -19.98 22.68 -15.31
C PHE A 813 -20.96 21.83 -14.49
N ASP A 814 -20.48 20.73 -13.96
CA ASP A 814 -21.20 19.79 -13.11
C ASP A 814 -20.76 19.99 -11.65
N ALA A 815 -21.75 20.14 -10.78
CA ALA A 815 -21.56 20.47 -9.37
C ALA A 815 -21.56 19.23 -8.45
N ARG A 816 -21.64 18.01 -8.99
CA ARG A 816 -21.68 16.77 -8.19
C ARG A 816 -20.47 16.59 -7.25
N SER A 817 -19.27 17.01 -7.66
CA SER A 817 -18.06 16.85 -6.83
C SER A 817 -18.01 17.81 -5.61
N LEU A 818 -18.78 18.91 -5.62
CA LEU A 818 -19.02 19.73 -4.42
C LEU A 818 -19.74 18.93 -3.33
N GLU A 819 -20.45 17.86 -3.70
CA GLU A 819 -21.19 17.01 -2.78
C GLU A 819 -20.28 16.04 -1.98
N GLU A 820 -19.13 15.68 -2.56
CA GLU A 820 -18.21 14.66 -2.05
C GLU A 820 -17.07 15.28 -1.22
N TYR A 821 -16.51 16.42 -1.66
CA TYR A 821 -15.43 17.14 -0.97
C TYR A 821 -15.86 17.73 0.38
N GLY A 822 -17.17 17.96 0.56
CA GLY A 822 -17.75 18.41 1.84
C GLY A 822 -17.79 17.34 2.93
N SER A 823 -17.37 16.10 2.66
CA SER A 823 -17.48 14.96 3.58
C SER A 823 -16.16 14.42 4.15
N SER A 824 -14.98 14.88 3.72
CA SER A 824 -13.70 14.34 4.20
C SER A 824 -12.75 15.42 4.80
N LYS A 825 -12.70 15.50 6.13
CA LYS A 825 -11.62 16.02 7.03
C LYS A 825 -10.77 17.27 6.64
N GLY A 826 -10.61 18.19 7.61
CA GLY A 826 -9.32 18.87 7.89
C GLY A 826 -9.25 20.39 7.66
N PRO A 827 -8.22 21.09 8.21
CA PRO A 827 -8.28 22.43 8.83
C PRO A 827 -8.51 23.65 7.91
N ASN A 828 -8.61 23.46 6.60
CA ASN A 828 -8.80 24.54 5.63
C ASN A 828 -10.17 24.40 4.98
N GLY A 829 -11.22 24.50 5.80
CA GLY A 829 -12.62 24.30 5.40
C GLY A 829 -12.94 24.95 4.06
N LEU A 830 -13.67 24.22 3.21
CA LEU A 830 -14.18 24.73 1.94
C LEU A 830 -14.76 26.13 2.17
N SER A 831 -14.17 27.13 1.53
CA SER A 831 -14.65 28.50 1.56
C SER A 831 -16.14 28.50 1.21
N GLN A 832 -16.97 29.16 2.02
CA GLN A 832 -18.41 29.36 1.73
C GLN A 832 -18.65 30.03 0.36
N HIS A 833 -17.58 30.57 -0.22
CA HIS A 833 -17.51 31.23 -1.52
C HIS A 833 -16.62 30.45 -2.49
N VAL A 834 -17.17 30.09 -3.65
CA VAL A 834 -16.44 29.54 -4.80
C VAL A 834 -16.35 30.62 -5.87
N ALA A 835 -15.22 30.74 -6.56
CA ALA A 835 -15.07 31.73 -7.64
C ALA A 835 -14.68 31.04 -8.95
N LEU A 836 -15.29 31.49 -10.06
CA LEU A 836 -14.82 31.18 -11.40
C LEU A 836 -14.01 32.37 -11.92
N ALA A 837 -12.73 32.14 -12.18
CA ALA A 837 -11.84 33.12 -12.80
C ALA A 837 -11.71 32.81 -14.29
N VAL A 838 -12.29 33.68 -15.12
CA VAL A 838 -12.27 33.59 -16.57
C VAL A 838 -11.21 34.53 -17.10
N PHE A 839 -10.29 34.04 -17.93
CA PHE A 839 -9.29 34.89 -18.56
C PHE A 839 -8.94 34.42 -19.96
N VAL A 840 -8.60 35.35 -20.83
CA VAL A 840 -8.18 35.05 -22.21
C VAL A 840 -6.69 35.29 -22.36
N ASN A 841 -6.02 34.42 -23.10
CA ASN A 841 -4.58 34.51 -23.38
C ASN A 841 -4.32 34.27 -24.87
N THR A 842 -3.19 34.76 -25.35
CA THR A 842 -2.71 34.58 -26.73
C THR A 842 -1.19 34.55 -26.72
N THR A 843 -0.59 33.93 -27.73
CA THR A 843 0.87 33.99 -27.94
C THR A 843 1.33 35.31 -28.57
N SER A 844 0.39 36.14 -29.04
CA SER A 844 0.64 37.53 -29.45
C SER A 844 0.84 38.45 -28.22
N GLN A 845 1.49 39.60 -28.38
CA GLN A 845 1.61 40.59 -27.31
C GLN A 845 0.25 41.27 -27.10
N ASP A 846 -0.46 40.94 -26.02
CA ASP A 846 -1.80 41.49 -25.79
C ASP A 846 -1.76 42.80 -24.97
N THR A 847 -2.35 43.87 -25.52
CA THR A 847 -2.51 45.18 -24.84
C THR A 847 -3.94 45.38 -24.30
N GLY A 848 -4.73 44.32 -24.20
CA GLY A 848 -6.13 44.36 -23.75
C GLY A 848 -6.27 44.73 -22.27
N ASN A 849 -7.23 45.60 -21.94
CA ASN A 849 -7.49 46.04 -20.55
C ASN A 849 -8.56 45.23 -19.80
N ARG A 850 -9.31 44.36 -20.50
CA ARG A 850 -10.41 43.53 -19.93
C ARG A 850 -10.25 42.06 -20.34
N THR A 851 -9.09 41.50 -20.03
CA THR A 851 -8.73 40.10 -20.33
C THR A 851 -9.17 39.13 -19.23
N ARG A 852 -9.72 39.62 -18.11
CA ARG A 852 -10.12 38.82 -16.94
C ARG A 852 -11.51 39.19 -16.44
N ALA A 853 -12.28 38.20 -16.00
CA ALA A 853 -13.56 38.34 -15.31
C ALA A 853 -13.64 37.33 -14.16
N GLN A 854 -14.25 37.73 -13.03
CA GLN A 854 -14.43 36.87 -11.87
C GLN A 854 -15.91 36.80 -11.48
N LEU A 855 -16.41 35.59 -11.24
CA LEU A 855 -17.79 35.31 -10.85
C LEU A 855 -17.78 34.60 -9.49
N ASN A 856 -18.36 35.22 -8.47
CA ASN A 856 -18.41 34.66 -7.12
C ASN A 856 -19.74 33.95 -6.87
N LEU A 857 -19.65 32.73 -6.34
CA LEU A 857 -20.74 31.83 -5.95
C LEU A 857 -20.74 31.68 -4.44
N ARG A 858 -21.91 31.81 -3.80
CA ARG A 858 -22.14 31.46 -2.39
C ARG A 858 -22.88 30.13 -2.32
N ILE A 859 -22.32 29.17 -1.60
CA ILE A 859 -22.88 27.82 -1.43
C ILE A 859 -23.91 27.81 -0.30
N GLN A 860 -25.10 27.25 -0.57
CA GLN A 860 -26.13 26.98 0.43
C GLN A 860 -26.42 25.47 0.54
N ARG A 861 -26.60 24.98 1.78
CA ARG A 861 -26.87 23.56 2.10
C ARG A 861 -28.27 23.42 2.66
N ALA A 862 -29.07 22.48 2.12
CA ALA A 862 -30.45 22.27 2.54
C ALA A 862 -30.65 20.83 3.07
N VAL A 863 -30.97 20.69 4.35
CA VAL A 863 -31.26 19.42 5.02
C VAL A 863 -32.71 19.42 5.50
N LYS A 864 -33.42 18.30 5.32
CA LYS A 864 -34.79 18.11 5.81
C LYS A 864 -34.88 16.76 6.50
N LEU A 865 -35.11 16.73 7.81
CA LEU A 865 -35.17 15.49 8.61
C LEU A 865 -36.59 15.23 9.12
N SER A 866 -36.94 13.95 9.24
CA SER A 866 -38.17 13.46 9.87
C SER A 866 -37.85 12.36 10.90
N ILE A 867 -38.65 12.26 11.97
CA ILE A 867 -38.49 11.27 13.03
C ILE A 867 -39.78 10.45 13.20
N SER A 868 -39.66 9.13 13.32
CA SER A 868 -40.75 8.19 13.59
C SER A 868 -40.33 7.17 14.66
N GLY A 869 -41.28 6.45 15.26
CA GLY A 869 -40.96 5.50 16.31
C GLY A 869 -42.15 4.68 16.79
N LYS A 870 -41.87 3.50 17.36
CA LYS A 870 -42.87 2.51 17.76
C LYS A 870 -42.40 1.67 18.96
N ALA A 871 -43.33 1.28 19.83
CA ALA A 871 -43.11 0.33 20.91
C ALA A 871 -43.43 -1.11 20.47
N LEU A 872 -42.63 -2.07 20.94
CA LEU A 872 -42.69 -3.49 20.61
C LEU A 872 -42.54 -4.34 21.88
N PRO A 873 -43.58 -5.07 22.32
CA PRO A 873 -44.99 -4.87 21.93
C PRO A 873 -45.52 -3.51 22.44
N GLU A 874 -46.52 -2.96 21.76
CA GLU A 874 -47.16 -1.70 22.16
C GLU A 874 -48.05 -1.89 23.40
N GLN A 875 -48.62 -3.09 23.56
CA GLN A 875 -49.42 -3.48 24.72
C GLN A 875 -48.73 -4.61 25.49
N VAL A 876 -48.64 -4.45 26.81
CA VAL A 876 -48.06 -5.42 27.73
C VAL A 876 -49.02 -5.70 28.87
N PHE A 877 -48.98 -6.91 29.40
CA PHE A 877 -49.75 -7.27 30.59
C PHE A 877 -48.81 -7.36 31.80
N TYR A 878 -49.27 -6.86 32.94
CA TYR A 878 -48.58 -7.00 34.23
C TYR A 878 -49.51 -7.68 35.23
N GLY A 879 -48.98 -8.68 35.92
CA GLY A 879 -49.75 -9.67 36.65
C GLY A 879 -48.91 -10.93 36.78
N GLY A 880 -49.06 -11.63 37.90
CA GLY A 880 -48.33 -12.86 38.15
C GLY A 880 -49.23 -14.05 37.84
N GLY A 881 -49.20 -14.53 36.60
CA GLY A 881 -49.75 -15.84 36.24
C GLY A 881 -49.07 -16.94 37.06
N GLY A 882 -49.64 -17.28 38.21
CA GLY A 882 -49.34 -18.48 39.00
C GLY A 882 -47.97 -18.58 39.72
N GLU A 883 -46.94 -17.82 39.33
CA GLU A 883 -45.62 -17.83 39.98
C GLU A 883 -45.35 -16.56 40.81
N GLN A 884 -44.76 -16.74 41.99
CA GLN A 884 -44.60 -15.72 43.05
C GLN A 884 -43.99 -14.40 42.55
N ILE A 885 -44.71 -13.29 42.72
CA ILE A 885 -44.17 -11.93 42.52
C ILE A 885 -43.02 -11.71 43.51
N MET A 886 -41.80 -11.53 42.98
CA MET A 886 -40.60 -11.36 43.78
C MET A 886 -40.32 -9.87 44.04
N GLY A 887 -39.94 -9.54 45.27
CA GLY A 887 -39.46 -8.19 45.61
C GLY A 887 -38.04 -7.97 45.08
N GLU A 888 -37.62 -6.70 44.97
CA GLU A 888 -36.31 -6.29 44.41
C GLU A 888 -35.12 -7.08 44.98
N SER A 889 -35.10 -7.38 46.28
CA SER A 889 -34.02 -8.13 46.93
C SER A 889 -34.01 -9.64 46.66
N ALA A 890 -35.01 -10.17 45.95
CA ALA A 890 -35.18 -11.59 45.64
C ALA A 890 -35.05 -11.89 44.13
N ILE A 891 -34.79 -10.88 43.29
CA ILE A 891 -34.59 -11.03 41.85
C ILE A 891 -33.12 -11.38 41.58
N HIS A 892 -32.87 -12.53 40.94
CA HIS A 892 -31.53 -13.03 40.65
C HIS A 892 -31.20 -13.11 39.15
N SER A 893 -32.20 -12.99 38.27
CA SER A 893 -32.00 -12.95 36.82
C SER A 893 -32.87 -11.90 36.13
N LEU A 894 -32.48 -11.43 34.94
CA LEU A 894 -33.24 -10.43 34.19
C LEU A 894 -34.65 -10.92 33.79
N ASP A 895 -34.83 -12.23 33.63
CA ASP A 895 -36.12 -12.83 33.24
C ASP A 895 -37.18 -12.73 34.35
N GLU A 896 -36.77 -12.60 35.60
CA GLU A 896 -37.66 -12.53 36.78
C GLU A 896 -38.29 -11.14 37.00
N ILE A 897 -37.85 -10.11 36.26
CA ILE A 897 -38.35 -8.72 36.41
C ILE A 897 -39.76 -8.53 35.82
N GLY A 898 -39.98 -9.09 34.63
CA GLY A 898 -41.19 -8.90 33.83
C GLY A 898 -40.92 -8.90 32.33
N MET A 899 -41.97 -8.59 31.54
CA MET A 899 -41.93 -8.70 30.08
C MET A 899 -40.95 -7.72 29.43
N PRO A 900 -40.21 -8.14 28.39
CA PRO A 900 -39.34 -7.27 27.63
C PRO A 900 -40.15 -6.32 26.73
N VAL A 901 -39.72 -5.06 26.67
CA VAL A 901 -40.28 -3.98 25.87
C VAL A 901 -39.16 -3.32 25.08
N GLN A 902 -39.39 -3.04 23.80
CA GLN A 902 -38.44 -2.36 22.94
C GLN A 902 -39.07 -1.10 22.35
N HIS A 903 -38.39 0.03 22.48
CA HIS A 903 -38.77 1.26 21.77
C HIS A 903 -37.80 1.48 20.61
N LYS A 904 -38.34 1.55 19.39
CA LYS A 904 -37.57 1.80 18.17
C LYS A 904 -37.84 3.22 17.69
N TYR A 905 -36.78 3.96 17.37
CA TYR A 905 -36.80 5.31 16.81
C TYR A 905 -36.08 5.32 15.47
N GLN A 906 -36.71 5.85 14.45
CA GLN A 906 -36.14 5.98 13.11
C GLN A 906 -36.05 7.45 12.72
N ILE A 907 -34.87 7.90 12.31
CA ILE A 907 -34.65 9.24 11.75
C ILE A 907 -34.40 9.07 10.27
N TYR A 908 -35.15 9.80 9.43
CA TYR A 908 -35.06 9.76 7.99
C TYR A 908 -34.67 11.12 7.43
N ASN A 909 -33.74 11.14 6.47
CA ASN A 909 -33.33 12.37 5.79
C ASN A 909 -34.08 12.52 4.45
N ASP A 910 -35.09 13.39 4.44
CA ASP A 910 -35.85 13.78 3.25
C ASP A 910 -35.13 14.80 2.35
N GLY A 911 -34.12 15.49 2.91
CA GLY A 911 -33.42 16.58 2.25
C GLY A 911 -32.51 16.13 1.10
N PRO A 912 -32.14 17.06 0.22
CA PRO A 912 -31.18 16.79 -0.85
C PRO A 912 -29.74 16.65 -0.34
N TRP A 913 -29.43 17.19 0.85
CA TRP A 913 -28.10 17.15 1.46
C TRP A 913 -28.02 16.23 2.70
N ARG A 914 -26.82 15.73 3.01
CA ARG A 914 -26.56 14.90 4.20
C ARG A 914 -26.55 15.71 5.49
N ALA A 915 -26.96 15.12 6.61
CA ALA A 915 -26.80 15.72 7.92
C ALA A 915 -25.47 15.24 8.56
N PRO A 916 -24.49 16.14 8.80
CA PRO A 916 -23.15 15.74 9.25
C PRO A 916 -23.16 15.15 10.65
N MET A 917 -23.95 15.73 11.57
CA MET A 917 -24.15 15.19 12.90
C MET A 917 -25.59 15.47 13.35
N VAL A 918 -26.31 14.39 13.68
CA VAL A 918 -27.64 14.44 14.28
C VAL A 918 -27.53 13.90 15.69
N ARG A 919 -27.76 14.77 16.67
CA ARG A 919 -27.78 14.41 18.09
C ARG A 919 -29.22 14.09 18.48
N LEU A 920 -29.51 12.81 18.66
CA LEU A 920 -30.80 12.30 19.13
C LEU A 920 -30.78 12.17 20.65
N GLU A 921 -31.72 12.81 21.33
CA GLU A 921 -31.90 12.73 22.77
C GLU A 921 -33.25 12.07 23.09
N ILE A 922 -33.23 10.97 23.84
CA ILE A 922 -34.43 10.26 24.28
C ILE A 922 -34.52 10.36 25.81
N ASP A 923 -35.59 10.98 26.29
CA ASP A 923 -35.95 11.00 27.70
C ASP A 923 -36.67 9.68 28.03
N TRP A 924 -36.00 8.83 28.83
CA TRP A 924 -36.45 7.47 29.16
C TRP A 924 -36.99 7.36 30.60
N PRO A 925 -38.24 6.92 30.82
CA PRO A 925 -38.86 6.84 32.14
C PRO A 925 -38.40 5.61 32.93
N LEU A 926 -37.29 5.75 33.65
CA LEU A 926 -36.63 4.66 34.37
C LEU A 926 -37.33 4.29 35.70
N GLN A 927 -37.84 5.29 36.44
CA GLN A 927 -38.45 5.10 37.76
C GLN A 927 -39.73 5.92 37.90
N VAL A 928 -40.66 5.47 38.75
CA VAL A 928 -41.87 6.24 39.12
C VAL A 928 -41.47 7.47 39.93
N ALA A 929 -42.10 8.62 39.66
CA ALA A 929 -41.83 9.84 40.41
C ALA A 929 -42.12 9.67 41.91
N ASN A 930 -41.18 10.10 42.75
CA ASN A 930 -41.34 10.12 44.20
C ASN A 930 -40.49 11.21 44.85
N ASN A 931 -40.79 11.51 46.11
CA ASN A 931 -40.07 12.52 46.91
C ASN A 931 -38.75 12.00 47.52
N LYS A 932 -38.29 10.79 47.17
CA LYS A 932 -37.02 10.19 47.65
C LYS A 932 -35.96 10.33 46.56
N PRO A 933 -34.65 10.15 46.82
CA PRO A 933 -33.63 10.15 45.77
C PRO A 933 -33.80 8.99 44.77
N GLN A 934 -34.12 7.78 45.24
CA GLN A 934 -34.42 6.63 44.38
C GLN A 934 -35.93 6.31 44.36
N GLY A 935 -36.47 6.20 43.15
CA GLY A 935 -37.85 5.79 42.83
C GLY A 935 -38.01 4.27 42.75
N LYS A 936 -39.26 3.80 42.67
CA LYS A 936 -39.53 2.41 42.27
C LYS A 936 -39.28 2.26 40.77
N TRP A 937 -38.66 1.17 40.34
CA TRP A 937 -38.36 0.90 38.93
C TRP A 937 -39.64 0.83 38.07
N LEU A 938 -39.56 1.32 36.84
CA LEU A 938 -40.66 1.32 35.86
C LEU A 938 -40.25 0.57 34.58
N LEU A 939 -39.49 1.20 33.68
CA LEU A 939 -38.87 0.55 32.52
C LEU A 939 -37.37 0.36 32.75
N TYR A 940 -37.01 -0.86 33.16
CA TYR A 940 -35.64 -1.23 33.52
C TYR A 940 -34.79 -1.48 32.28
N LEU A 941 -33.72 -0.71 32.08
CA LEU A 941 -32.79 -0.89 30.95
C LEU A 941 -31.97 -2.18 31.12
N ASP A 942 -32.14 -3.12 30.20
CA ASP A 942 -31.46 -4.43 30.22
C ASP A 942 -30.06 -4.37 29.57
N ALA A 943 -29.92 -3.58 28.51
CA ALA A 943 -28.70 -3.41 27.72
C ALA A 943 -28.53 -1.96 27.26
N LEU A 944 -27.33 -1.62 26.78
CA LEU A 944 -27.08 -0.31 26.18
C LEU A 944 -27.92 -0.13 24.91
N PRO A 945 -28.56 1.03 24.70
CA PRO A 945 -29.31 1.30 23.49
C PRO A 945 -28.43 1.17 22.25
N VAL A 946 -28.98 0.56 21.20
CA VAL A 946 -28.25 0.23 19.99
C VAL A 946 -28.63 1.20 18.88
N LEU A 947 -27.63 1.82 18.25
CA LEU A 947 -27.76 2.53 16.98
C LEU A 947 -27.36 1.58 15.84
N ASP A 948 -28.28 1.42 14.89
CA ASP A 948 -28.12 0.58 13.71
C ASP A 948 -28.24 1.42 12.43
N MET A 949 -27.20 1.36 11.59
CA MET A 949 -27.11 2.02 10.29
C MET A 949 -26.89 1.01 9.14
N SER A 950 -27.21 -0.27 9.35
CA SER A 950 -26.92 -1.42 8.46
C SER A 950 -27.53 -1.38 7.05
N GLY A 951 -28.19 -0.29 6.65
CA GLY A 951 -28.67 -0.07 5.28
C GLY A 951 -27.68 0.60 4.32
N ILE A 952 -26.54 1.17 4.78
CA ILE A 952 -25.75 2.11 3.95
C ILE A 952 -24.23 1.85 3.93
N MET A 953 -23.60 1.26 4.96
CA MET A 953 -22.18 0.87 4.94
C MET A 953 -21.93 -0.35 5.85
N GLY A 954 -21.15 -1.32 5.37
CA GLY A 954 -21.01 -2.67 5.91
C GLY A 954 -20.28 -2.86 7.25
N ASP A 955 -20.35 -1.93 8.19
CA ASP A 955 -20.05 -2.17 9.61
C ASP A 955 -20.50 -0.96 10.45
N GLY A 956 -21.35 -1.14 11.46
CA GLY A 956 -21.78 0.02 12.27
C GLY A 956 -22.93 -0.21 13.24
N ARG A 957 -22.82 -1.22 14.12
CA ARG A 957 -23.66 -1.29 15.32
C ARG A 957 -22.91 -0.55 16.44
N SER A 958 -23.36 0.65 16.80
CA SER A 958 -22.80 1.41 17.92
C SER A 958 -23.78 1.50 19.07
N THR A 959 -23.29 1.88 20.26
CA THR A 959 -24.13 2.05 21.46
C THR A 959 -24.31 3.53 21.77
N CYS A 960 -25.46 3.91 22.32
CA CYS A 960 -25.73 5.26 22.79
C CYS A 960 -25.37 5.46 24.26
N ASP A 961 -25.05 6.70 24.63
CA ASP A 961 -24.74 7.07 26.01
C ASP A 961 -26.01 7.23 26.84
N VAL A 962 -25.98 6.80 28.11
CA VAL A 962 -27.10 6.96 29.06
C VAL A 962 -26.64 7.89 30.18
N LEU A 963 -27.22 9.08 30.26
CA LEU A 963 -26.84 10.15 31.17
C LEU A 963 -27.95 10.44 32.20
N ARG A 964 -27.58 10.95 33.37
CA ARG A 964 -28.55 11.48 34.33
C ARG A 964 -29.08 12.83 33.82
N LYS A 965 -30.37 13.09 33.99
CA LYS A 965 -31.03 14.31 33.47
C LYS A 965 -30.49 15.62 34.09
N ASP A 966 -29.81 15.53 35.25
CA ASP A 966 -29.28 16.68 36.02
C ASP A 966 -27.78 16.94 35.86
N GLU A 967 -27.09 16.27 34.93
CA GLU A 967 -25.64 16.44 34.71
C GLU A 967 -25.40 17.27 33.43
N PRO A 968 -24.76 18.46 33.51
CA PRO A 968 -24.44 19.25 32.33
C PRO A 968 -23.32 18.58 31.51
N ASP A 969 -23.45 18.59 30.18
CA ASP A 969 -22.49 18.02 29.23
C ASP A 969 -21.07 18.56 29.50
N GLY A 970 -20.15 17.71 29.98
CA GLY A 970 -18.71 18.02 30.01
C GLY A 970 -17.96 17.96 31.36
N ALA A 971 -18.53 17.42 32.45
CA ALA A 971 -17.78 17.27 33.71
C ALA A 971 -17.06 15.90 33.81
N VAL A 972 -15.73 15.89 33.60
CA VAL A 972 -14.86 14.78 34.01
C VAL A 972 -14.74 14.81 35.53
N VAL A 973 -15.39 13.88 36.23
CA VAL A 973 -15.14 13.66 37.66
C VAL A 973 -14.20 12.47 37.82
N ALA A 974 -12.99 12.78 38.27
CA ALA A 974 -12.04 11.80 38.75
C ALA A 974 -12.51 11.20 40.08
N GLY A 975 -12.77 9.89 40.10
CA GLY A 975 -12.80 9.06 41.31
C GLY A 975 -14.15 8.87 42.00
N GLY A 976 -14.57 7.59 42.12
CA GLY A 976 -15.44 7.09 43.20
C GLY A 976 -16.93 6.89 42.86
N ASP A 977 -17.34 5.63 42.69
CA ASP A 977 -18.71 5.09 42.84
C ASP A 977 -19.87 5.76 42.05
N SER A 978 -19.81 5.76 40.71
CA SER A 978 -21.00 5.97 39.88
C SER A 978 -21.72 4.63 39.63
N VAL A 979 -22.92 4.46 40.24
CA VAL A 979 -23.79 3.30 40.01
C VAL A 979 -24.14 3.20 38.51
N PRO A 980 -23.95 2.05 37.84
CA PRO A 980 -24.27 1.89 36.42
C PRO A 980 -25.77 2.12 36.17
N LEU A 981 -26.12 2.95 35.17
CA LEU A 981 -27.52 3.27 34.83
C LEU A 981 -28.19 2.19 33.96
N VAL A 982 -27.39 1.35 33.31
CA VAL A 982 -27.82 0.18 32.53
C VAL A 982 -27.54 -1.06 33.35
N ASN A 983 -28.55 -1.93 33.48
CA ASN A 983 -28.53 -3.07 34.39
C ASN A 983 -27.93 -2.73 35.79
N PRO A 984 -28.46 -1.73 36.52
CA PRO A 984 -27.94 -1.29 37.81
C PRO A 984 -27.80 -2.41 38.86
N LEU A 985 -28.61 -3.48 38.75
CA LEU A 985 -28.58 -4.63 39.66
C LEU A 985 -27.57 -5.72 39.25
N GLY A 986 -26.86 -5.56 38.13
CA GLY A 986 -25.83 -6.51 37.69
C GLY A 986 -26.37 -7.92 37.40
N LEU A 987 -27.63 -8.02 36.97
CA LEU A 987 -28.31 -9.31 36.83
C LEU A 987 -27.83 -10.06 35.58
N PRO A 988 -27.50 -11.36 35.67
CA PRO A 988 -27.08 -12.17 34.52
C PRO A 988 -28.26 -12.54 33.60
N SER A 989 -27.99 -12.60 32.29
CA SER A 989 -28.93 -13.14 31.29
C SER A 989 -28.74 -14.66 31.14
N ARG A 990 -29.82 -15.44 31.09
CA ARG A 990 -29.77 -16.91 30.97
C ARG A 990 -29.50 -17.42 29.54
N THR A 991 -29.43 -16.54 28.53
CA THR A 991 -29.25 -16.92 27.12
C THR A 991 -28.12 -16.12 26.46
N GLY A 992 -26.91 -16.69 26.42
CA GLY A 992 -25.74 -16.16 25.68
C GLY A 992 -24.41 -16.76 26.17
N PRO A 993 -23.44 -17.07 25.28
CA PRO A 993 -22.28 -17.91 25.60
C PRO A 993 -21.30 -17.25 26.58
N SER A 994 -20.87 -18.04 27.56
CA SER A 994 -19.94 -17.71 28.64
C SER A 994 -18.57 -17.21 28.14
N ALA A 995 -18.20 -15.99 28.52
CA ALA A 995 -16.80 -15.57 28.63
C ALA A 995 -16.28 -15.90 30.05
N PRO A 996 -15.03 -16.37 30.21
CA PRO A 996 -14.48 -16.70 31.52
C PRO A 996 -14.19 -15.44 32.36
N PRO A 997 -14.39 -15.47 33.69
CA PRO A 997 -14.01 -14.35 34.54
C PRO A 997 -12.50 -14.31 34.80
N SER A 998 -11.91 -13.13 34.68
CA SER A 998 -10.53 -12.83 35.08
C SER A 998 -10.38 -12.85 36.61
N PRO A 999 -9.22 -13.27 37.15
CA PRO A 999 -8.92 -13.19 38.58
C PRO A 999 -8.49 -11.76 38.98
N PHE A 1000 -8.38 -11.50 40.29
CA PHE A 1000 -8.13 -10.21 40.97
C PHE A 1000 -9.42 -9.37 41.13
N THR A 1001 -10.01 -9.23 42.31
CA THR A 1001 -9.38 -8.79 43.56
C THR A 1001 -10.20 -9.27 44.77
N ALA A 1002 -9.56 -10.01 45.67
CA ALA A 1002 -10.08 -10.28 47.00
C ALA A 1002 -9.75 -9.11 47.94
N LEU A 1003 -10.53 -9.04 49.03
CA LEU A 1003 -10.35 -8.26 50.26
C LEU A 1003 -10.94 -6.84 50.26
N ARG A 1004 -12.17 -6.74 50.78
CA ARG A 1004 -12.41 -5.83 51.90
C ARG A 1004 -13.39 -6.41 52.91
N SER A 1005 -12.99 -6.20 54.15
CA SER A 1005 -13.45 -6.74 55.41
C SER A 1005 -14.81 -6.23 55.88
N ALA A 1006 -15.49 -7.12 56.63
CA ALA A 1006 -16.19 -6.84 57.88
C ALA A 1006 -17.41 -5.88 57.84
N ASN A 1007 -18.62 -6.41 58.06
CA ASN A 1007 -19.20 -6.57 59.40
C ASN A 1007 -20.70 -6.84 59.31
N TYR A 1008 -21.16 -7.71 60.21
CA TYR A 1008 -22.58 -7.90 60.51
C TYR A 1008 -23.20 -6.60 61.04
N THR A 1009 -24.31 -6.18 60.46
CA THR A 1009 -25.34 -5.42 61.19
C THR A 1009 -26.72 -5.98 60.90
N ARG A 1010 -27.27 -6.69 61.90
CA ARG A 1010 -28.71 -6.80 62.13
C ARG A 1010 -29.25 -5.39 62.39
N ALA A 1011 -30.16 -4.92 61.56
CA ALA A 1011 -31.22 -3.94 61.86
C ALA A 1011 -32.01 -3.77 60.56
N GLY A 1012 -33.32 -3.72 60.51
CA GLY A 1012 -34.37 -3.65 61.50
C GLY A 1012 -35.66 -3.51 60.69
N ARG A 1013 -36.82 -3.80 61.28
CA ARG A 1013 -38.11 -3.50 60.66
C ARG A 1013 -38.17 -1.99 60.36
N VAL A 1014 -37.99 -1.61 59.10
CA VAL A 1014 -38.27 -0.25 58.63
C VAL A 1014 -39.74 -0.21 58.21
N ARG A 1015 -40.48 0.66 58.89
CA ARG A 1015 -41.86 1.07 58.60
C ARG A 1015 -42.03 1.31 57.09
N ARG A 1016 -43.05 0.71 56.48
CA ARG A 1016 -43.49 1.04 55.11
C ARG A 1016 -44.01 2.48 55.10
N ASP A 1017 -43.17 3.43 54.70
CA ASP A 1017 -43.65 4.74 54.26
C ASP A 1017 -44.40 4.54 52.94
N ARG A 1018 -45.67 4.95 52.89
CA ARG A 1018 -46.50 4.94 51.68
C ARG A 1018 -45.80 5.78 50.60
N ALA A 1019 -45.30 5.11 49.56
CA ALA A 1019 -44.84 5.79 48.35
C ALA A 1019 -46.01 6.56 47.70
N MET A 1020 -45.73 7.71 47.12
CA MET A 1020 -46.71 8.48 46.34
C MET A 1020 -47.16 7.63 45.15
N VAL A 1021 -48.43 7.23 45.13
CA VAL A 1021 -49.04 6.51 44.01
C VAL A 1021 -49.83 7.52 43.19
N LEU A 1022 -49.53 7.62 41.89
CA LEU A 1022 -50.27 8.47 40.97
C LEU A 1022 -51.69 7.90 40.79
N ARG A 1023 -52.72 8.75 40.87
CA ARG A 1023 -54.12 8.33 40.68
C ARG A 1023 -54.60 8.68 39.28
N PRO A 1024 -55.47 7.86 38.67
CA PRO A 1024 -56.07 8.19 37.38
C PRO A 1024 -56.87 9.50 37.47
N GLN A 1025 -56.87 10.28 36.38
CA GLN A 1025 -57.73 11.47 36.28
C GLN A 1025 -59.20 11.05 36.28
N ALA A 1026 -60.09 11.87 36.86
CA ALA A 1026 -61.49 11.54 37.01
C ALA A 1026 -62.15 11.27 35.64
N GLY A 1027 -62.42 10.00 35.34
CA GLY A 1027 -63.17 9.56 34.16
C GLY A 1027 -62.43 8.69 33.14
N ASP A 1028 -61.09 8.62 33.13
CA ASP A 1028 -60.33 7.89 32.08
C ASP A 1028 -59.77 6.52 32.54
N GLY A 1029 -59.83 6.18 33.84
CA GLY A 1029 -59.33 4.90 34.37
C GLY A 1029 -57.81 4.65 34.18
N ALA A 1030 -57.11 5.55 33.48
CA ALA A 1030 -55.75 5.42 33.01
C ALA A 1030 -54.77 6.31 33.78
N VAL A 1031 -53.53 5.82 33.96
CA VAL A 1031 -52.42 6.58 34.55
C VAL A 1031 -51.33 6.80 33.50
N GLN A 1032 -50.99 8.06 33.24
CA GLN A 1032 -49.92 8.46 32.33
C GLN A 1032 -48.60 8.60 33.10
N MET A 1033 -47.54 7.95 32.63
CA MET A 1033 -46.18 8.03 33.17
C MET A 1033 -45.19 8.43 32.08
N ASP A 1034 -44.77 9.69 32.08
CA ASP A 1034 -43.78 10.21 31.15
C ASP A 1034 -42.90 11.30 31.77
N CYS A 1035 -41.78 11.57 31.11
CA CYS A 1035 -40.78 12.53 31.55
C CYS A 1035 -41.25 13.99 31.42
N ALA A 1036 -42.16 14.26 30.49
CA ALA A 1036 -42.65 15.60 30.19
C ALA A 1036 -43.63 16.08 31.28
N SER A 1037 -44.50 15.19 31.77
CA SER A 1037 -45.45 15.47 32.85
C SER A 1037 -44.86 15.35 34.26
N GLN A 1038 -43.55 15.08 34.38
CA GLN A 1038 -42.84 14.86 35.66
C GLN A 1038 -43.43 13.72 36.51
N THR A 1039 -44.15 12.80 35.89
CA THR A 1039 -44.76 11.62 36.54
C THR A 1039 -43.80 10.43 36.62
N ALA A 1040 -42.67 10.49 35.90
CA ALA A 1040 -41.56 9.56 35.99
C ALA A 1040 -40.22 10.29 36.20
N LYS A 1041 -39.29 9.65 36.89
CA LYS A 1041 -37.87 10.02 36.94
C LYS A 1041 -37.15 9.40 35.76
N CYS A 1042 -36.44 10.24 35.01
CA CYS A 1042 -35.93 9.86 33.70
C CYS A 1042 -34.42 9.96 33.60
N VAL A 1043 -33.87 9.11 32.74
CA VAL A 1043 -32.51 9.22 32.21
C VAL A 1043 -32.56 9.72 30.79
N ARG A 1044 -31.49 10.38 30.34
CA ARG A 1044 -31.37 10.86 28.96
C ARG A 1044 -30.46 9.92 28.18
N ILE A 1045 -30.97 9.34 27.12
CA ILE A 1045 -30.19 8.55 26.17
C ILE A 1045 -29.76 9.48 25.05
N VAL A 1046 -28.46 9.61 24.81
CA VAL A 1046 -27.89 10.47 23.77
C VAL A 1046 -27.23 9.59 22.71
N CYS A 1047 -27.78 9.62 21.49
CA CYS A 1047 -27.21 8.94 20.33
C CYS A 1047 -26.65 9.99 19.36
N LYS A 1048 -25.36 9.86 19.04
CA LYS A 1048 -24.70 10.69 18.01
C LYS A 1048 -24.71 9.95 16.69
N ILE A 1049 -25.49 10.45 15.73
CA ILE A 1049 -25.60 9.87 14.39
C ILE A 1049 -24.74 10.72 13.46
N HIS A 1050 -23.69 10.12 12.92
CA HIS A 1050 -22.75 10.79 12.03
C HIS A 1050 -23.09 10.48 10.58
N ASP A 1051 -22.96 11.49 9.71
CA ASP A 1051 -23.05 11.36 8.26
C ASP A 1051 -24.35 10.70 7.74
N LEU A 1052 -25.51 11.17 8.20
CA LEU A 1052 -26.80 10.69 7.71
C LEU A 1052 -27.06 11.17 6.28
N GLY A 1053 -26.83 10.29 5.30
CA GLY A 1053 -26.96 10.57 3.87
C GLY A 1053 -28.38 10.95 3.42
N PRO A 1054 -28.55 11.54 2.23
CA PRO A 1054 -29.87 11.86 1.68
C PRO A 1054 -30.66 10.57 1.38
N LYS A 1055 -31.98 10.59 1.62
CA LYS A 1055 -32.89 9.43 1.44
C LYS A 1055 -32.49 8.20 2.24
N SER A 1056 -31.85 8.42 3.38
CA SER A 1056 -31.26 7.39 4.22
C SER A 1056 -31.83 7.48 5.65
N HIS A 1057 -31.70 6.41 6.43
CA HIS A 1057 -32.22 6.37 7.80
C HIS A 1057 -31.28 5.72 8.81
N ALA A 1058 -31.44 6.13 10.06
CA ALA A 1058 -30.81 5.52 11.23
C ALA A 1058 -31.89 4.97 12.16
N LEU A 1059 -31.65 3.78 12.72
CA LEU A 1059 -32.57 3.10 13.64
C LEU A 1059 -31.93 2.98 15.03
N VAL A 1060 -32.57 3.57 16.04
CA VAL A 1060 -32.19 3.43 17.45
C VAL A 1060 -33.15 2.49 18.15
N THR A 1061 -32.63 1.43 18.74
CA THR A 1061 -33.41 0.45 19.52
C THR A 1061 -33.02 0.53 20.99
N VAL A 1062 -33.97 0.91 21.84
CA VAL A 1062 -33.86 0.87 23.30
C VAL A 1062 -34.56 -0.38 23.80
N THR A 1063 -33.84 -1.29 24.46
CA THR A 1063 -34.40 -2.50 25.07
C THR A 1063 -34.53 -2.29 26.59
N ALA A 1064 -35.66 -2.75 27.14
CA ALA A 1064 -35.95 -2.63 28.56
C ALA A 1064 -36.92 -3.73 29.01
N ARG A 1065 -37.14 -3.83 30.32
CA ARG A 1065 -38.13 -4.72 30.92
C ARG A 1065 -39.11 -3.94 31.79
N LEU A 1066 -40.37 -4.32 31.70
CA LEU A 1066 -41.44 -3.76 32.52
C LEU A 1066 -41.32 -4.30 33.95
N TRP A 1067 -41.22 -3.43 34.95
CA TRP A 1067 -41.04 -3.84 36.33
C TRP A 1067 -42.38 -4.26 36.97
N ASN A 1068 -42.67 -5.57 36.94
CA ASN A 1068 -43.98 -6.12 37.31
C ASN A 1068 -44.34 -5.82 38.79
N ALA A 1069 -43.37 -5.94 39.70
CA ALA A 1069 -43.60 -5.73 41.14
C ALA A 1069 -44.09 -4.31 41.48
N THR A 1070 -43.67 -3.28 40.75
CA THR A 1070 -44.10 -1.88 40.98
C THR A 1070 -45.53 -1.69 40.50
N LEU A 1071 -45.85 -2.22 39.31
CA LEU A 1071 -47.18 -2.07 38.71
C LEU A 1071 -48.25 -2.86 39.45
N VAL A 1072 -47.94 -4.08 39.91
CA VAL A 1072 -48.87 -4.87 40.72
C VAL A 1072 -49.05 -4.27 42.12
N SER A 1073 -48.00 -3.74 42.76
CA SER A 1073 -48.15 -3.21 44.12
C SER A 1073 -48.95 -1.92 44.19
N ASP A 1074 -48.76 -1.03 43.21
CA ASP A 1074 -49.25 0.35 43.27
C ASP A 1074 -50.38 0.63 42.29
N TYR A 1075 -50.50 -0.14 41.19
CA TYR A 1075 -51.41 0.12 40.08
C TYR A 1075 -52.30 -1.08 39.71
N ALA A 1076 -52.52 -2.05 40.61
CA ALA A 1076 -53.40 -3.20 40.36
C ALA A 1076 -54.89 -2.85 40.17
N GLN A 1077 -55.33 -1.63 40.53
CA GLN A 1077 -56.72 -1.16 40.45
C GLN A 1077 -56.91 -0.09 39.36
N VAL A 1078 -55.96 0.00 38.42
CA VAL A 1078 -55.97 0.96 37.29
C VAL A 1078 -56.24 0.19 36.01
N ASP A 1079 -57.07 0.73 35.11
CA ASP A 1079 -57.47 0.03 33.88
C ASP A 1079 -56.31 -0.09 32.88
N VAL A 1080 -55.47 0.95 32.78
CA VAL A 1080 -54.26 0.96 31.94
C VAL A 1080 -53.20 1.95 32.46
N VAL A 1081 -51.94 1.56 32.41
CA VAL A 1081 -50.79 2.43 32.68
C VAL A 1081 -50.08 2.75 31.37
N ARG A 1082 -50.12 4.01 30.94
CA ARG A 1082 -49.52 4.48 29.69
C ARG A 1082 -48.12 5.03 29.97
N ILE A 1083 -47.08 4.32 29.57
CA ILE A 1083 -45.68 4.69 29.80
C ILE A 1083 -45.10 5.30 28.53
N GLY A 1084 -44.73 6.58 28.57
CA GLY A 1084 -44.26 7.35 27.41
C GLY A 1084 -42.81 7.78 27.51
N SER A 1085 -42.04 7.54 26.44
CA SER A 1085 -40.68 8.06 26.26
C SER A 1085 -40.64 9.06 25.10
N SER A 1086 -40.03 10.22 25.32
CA SER A 1086 -40.00 11.31 24.33
C SER A 1086 -38.61 11.44 23.72
N ALA A 1087 -38.52 11.48 22.39
CA ALA A 1087 -37.30 11.69 21.63
C ALA A 1087 -37.29 13.07 20.97
N ARG A 1088 -36.12 13.71 20.90
CA ARG A 1088 -35.88 14.94 20.14
C ARG A 1088 -34.55 14.88 19.41
N PHE A 1089 -34.41 15.53 18.25
CA PHE A 1089 -33.14 15.59 17.54
C PHE A 1089 -32.69 17.03 17.29
N VAL A 1090 -31.38 17.24 17.29
CA VAL A 1090 -30.73 18.50 16.92
C VAL A 1090 -29.70 18.22 15.85
N VAL A 1091 -29.64 19.05 14.81
CA VAL A 1091 -28.62 18.96 13.78
C VAL A 1091 -27.49 19.92 14.13
N GLU A 1092 -26.27 19.41 14.25
CA GLU A 1092 -25.08 20.19 14.59
C GLU A 1092 -24.19 20.35 13.35
N GLY A 1093 -23.54 21.52 13.20
CA GLY A 1093 -22.57 21.77 12.12
C GLY A 1093 -23.12 22.40 10.83
N ILE A 1094 -24.29 23.06 10.87
CA ILE A 1094 -24.84 23.83 9.73
C ILE A 1094 -25.27 25.23 10.23
N ASP A 1095 -24.56 26.28 9.79
CA ASP A 1095 -24.74 27.65 10.31
C ASP A 1095 -25.94 28.42 9.73
N GLU A 1096 -26.48 28.03 8.56
CA GLU A 1096 -27.69 28.62 7.97
C GLU A 1096 -28.58 27.51 7.39
N LEU A 1097 -29.54 27.03 8.17
CA LEU A 1097 -30.62 26.18 7.68
C LEU A 1097 -31.60 27.04 6.88
N LEU A 1098 -31.83 26.70 5.61
CA LEU A 1098 -33.01 27.18 4.89
C LEU A 1098 -34.22 26.46 5.52
N ASP A 1099 -34.73 27.03 6.60
CA ASP A 1099 -35.81 26.47 7.42
C ASP A 1099 -37.14 26.55 6.63
N GLN A 1100 -37.38 25.54 5.77
CA GLN A 1100 -38.72 25.27 5.27
C GLN A 1100 -39.50 24.59 6.39
N ALA A 1101 -40.00 25.44 7.27
CA ALA A 1101 -40.80 25.18 8.45
C ALA A 1101 -41.83 24.03 8.35
N HIS A 1102 -42.13 23.46 9.53
CA HIS A 1102 -43.32 22.69 9.94
C HIS A 1102 -43.22 21.15 10.02
N GLN A 1103 -42.49 20.59 11.00
CA GLN A 1103 -42.93 19.44 11.83
C GLN A 1103 -42.18 19.44 13.17
N PRO A 1104 -42.78 19.03 14.31
CA PRO A 1104 -42.12 19.16 15.61
C PRO A 1104 -40.90 18.23 15.68
N ALA A 1105 -39.76 18.78 16.10
CA ALA A 1105 -38.51 18.05 16.35
C ALA A 1105 -38.58 17.04 17.51
N SER A 1106 -39.79 16.64 17.94
CA SER A 1106 -40.04 15.75 19.07
C SER A 1106 -41.13 14.72 18.78
N LEU A 1107 -40.90 13.49 19.27
CA LEU A 1107 -41.80 12.34 19.11
C LEU A 1107 -41.95 11.60 20.45
N THR A 1108 -43.18 11.21 20.80
CA THR A 1108 -43.43 10.38 21.99
C THR A 1108 -43.86 8.98 21.58
N VAL A 1109 -43.10 7.97 22.03
CA VAL A 1109 -43.42 6.54 21.85
C VAL A 1109 -44.00 6.01 23.16
N ARG A 1110 -45.10 5.24 23.09
CA ARG A 1110 -45.89 4.81 24.26
C ARG A 1110 -45.99 3.29 24.31
N THR A 1111 -45.89 2.75 25.52
CA THR A 1111 -46.23 1.37 25.88
C THR A 1111 -47.42 1.38 26.83
N GLU A 1112 -48.48 0.64 26.50
CA GLU A 1112 -49.68 0.51 27.31
C GLU A 1112 -49.63 -0.78 28.14
N ALA A 1113 -49.59 -0.65 29.46
CA ALA A 1113 -49.53 -1.76 30.39
C ALA A 1113 -50.90 -2.02 31.02
N PHE A 1114 -51.43 -3.24 30.92
CA PHE A 1114 -52.74 -3.66 31.43
C PHE A 1114 -52.58 -4.66 32.59
N PRO A 1115 -53.42 -4.59 33.64
CA PRO A 1115 -53.42 -5.61 34.69
C PRO A 1115 -53.97 -6.94 34.16
N GLU A 1116 -53.30 -8.05 34.49
CA GLU A 1116 -53.79 -9.40 34.15
C GLU A 1116 -55.00 -9.75 35.03
N MET A 1117 -56.20 -9.74 34.45
CA MET A 1117 -57.41 -10.19 35.15
C MET A 1117 -57.37 -11.72 35.28
N GLY A 1118 -57.13 -12.23 36.49
CA GLY A 1118 -57.34 -13.65 36.80
C GLY A 1118 -58.79 -14.08 36.50
N PRO A 1119 -59.06 -15.39 36.31
CA PRO A 1119 -60.40 -15.86 35.98
C PRO A 1119 -61.41 -15.39 37.04
N PRO A 1120 -62.63 -14.95 36.64
CA PRO A 1120 -63.59 -14.39 37.57
C PRO A 1120 -63.94 -15.43 38.64
N ILE A 1121 -63.72 -15.07 39.91
CA ILE A 1121 -64.11 -15.91 41.05
C ILE A 1121 -65.64 -15.99 41.03
N VAL A 1122 -66.17 -17.10 40.54
CA VAL A 1122 -67.59 -17.42 40.61
C VAL A 1122 -67.94 -17.58 42.09
N ALA A 1123 -68.72 -16.66 42.64
CA ALA A 1123 -69.23 -16.75 44.00
C ALA A 1123 -70.17 -17.97 44.09
N MET A 1124 -69.74 -19.04 44.77
CA MET A 1124 -70.61 -20.17 45.10
C MET A 1124 -71.34 -19.88 46.41
N ASP A 1125 -72.65 -19.63 46.33
CA ASP A 1125 -73.51 -19.52 47.51
C ASP A 1125 -73.65 -20.88 48.22
N VAL A 1126 -73.43 -20.89 49.55
CA VAL A 1126 -73.44 -22.10 50.38
C VAL A 1126 -74.89 -22.58 50.62
N PRO A 1127 -75.22 -23.88 50.43
CA PRO A 1127 -76.56 -24.40 50.64
C PRO A 1127 -77.06 -24.30 52.10
N TRP A 1128 -78.31 -23.85 52.30
CA TRP A 1128 -78.91 -23.57 53.61
C TRP A 1128 -78.95 -24.75 54.59
N TRP A 1129 -78.93 -26.00 54.10
CA TRP A 1129 -78.96 -27.19 54.94
C TRP A 1129 -77.69 -27.33 55.81
N ILE A 1130 -76.56 -26.79 55.37
CA ILE A 1130 -75.31 -26.77 56.16
C ILE A 1130 -75.45 -25.84 57.38
N ILE A 1131 -76.16 -24.71 57.22
CA ILE A 1131 -76.47 -23.80 58.33
C ILE A 1131 -77.42 -24.47 59.32
N LEU A 1132 -78.40 -25.22 58.84
CA LEU A 1132 -79.35 -25.96 59.68
C LEU A 1132 -78.64 -27.02 60.55
N ILE A 1133 -77.72 -27.80 59.96
CA ILE A 1133 -76.94 -28.81 60.68
C ILE A 1133 -76.03 -28.15 61.72
N ALA A 1134 -75.35 -27.06 61.38
CA ALA A 1134 -74.50 -26.34 62.33
C ALA A 1134 -75.29 -25.81 63.54
N ALA A 1135 -76.51 -25.30 63.31
CA ALA A 1135 -77.38 -24.81 64.38
C ALA A 1135 -77.85 -25.94 65.33
N ILE A 1136 -78.27 -27.08 64.78
CA ILE A 1136 -78.73 -28.24 65.59
C ILE A 1136 -77.57 -28.81 66.42
N THR A 1137 -76.39 -28.92 65.82
CA THR A 1137 -75.18 -29.44 66.50
C THR A 1137 -74.74 -28.49 67.61
N GLY A 1138 -74.77 -27.18 67.37
CA GLY A 1138 -74.47 -26.17 68.39
C GLY A 1138 -75.45 -26.19 69.57
N LEU A 1139 -76.75 -26.41 69.31
CA LEU A 1139 -77.76 -26.48 70.37
C LEU A 1139 -77.57 -27.72 71.25
N LEU A 1140 -77.23 -28.87 70.66
CA LEU A 1140 -76.96 -30.11 71.41
C LEU A 1140 -75.73 -29.97 72.32
N VAL A 1141 -74.68 -29.32 71.84
CA VAL A 1141 -73.48 -29.04 72.67
C VAL A 1141 -73.82 -28.08 73.80
N LEU A 1142 -74.64 -27.04 73.55
CA LEU A 1142 -75.06 -26.08 74.58
C LEU A 1142 -75.90 -26.76 75.68
N ILE A 1143 -76.80 -27.67 75.32
CA ILE A 1143 -77.60 -28.43 76.28
C ILE A 1143 -76.71 -29.36 77.11
N ALA A 1144 -75.76 -30.04 76.49
CA ALA A 1144 -74.81 -30.90 77.22
C ALA A 1144 -73.93 -30.08 78.19
N LEU A 1145 -73.46 -28.90 77.76
CA LEU A 1145 -72.64 -28.01 78.59
C LEU A 1145 -73.42 -27.41 79.75
N THR A 1146 -74.67 -26.97 79.52
CA THR A 1146 -75.54 -26.45 80.58
C THR A 1146 -75.94 -27.53 81.59
N TYR A 1147 -76.16 -28.76 81.15
CA TYR A 1147 -76.38 -29.90 82.05
C TYR A 1147 -75.15 -30.21 82.92
N LEU A 1148 -73.95 -30.20 82.33
CA LEU A 1148 -72.68 -30.35 83.05
C LEU A 1148 -72.46 -29.23 84.07
N LEU A 1149 -72.66 -27.97 83.68
CA LEU A 1149 -72.51 -26.81 84.57
C LEU A 1149 -73.56 -26.79 85.70
N TYR A 1150 -74.77 -27.29 85.44
CA TYR A 1150 -75.79 -27.49 86.48
C TYR A 1150 -75.36 -28.58 87.48
N ARG A 1151 -74.86 -29.73 87.01
CA ARG A 1151 -74.37 -30.81 87.88
C ARG A 1151 -73.12 -30.43 88.67
N CYS A 1152 -72.26 -29.57 88.12
CA CYS A 1152 -71.07 -29.04 88.78
C CYS A 1152 -71.36 -27.86 89.74
N GLY A 1153 -72.64 -27.54 90.00
CA GLY A 1153 -73.01 -26.58 91.05
C GLY A 1153 -72.77 -25.10 90.70
N PHE A 1154 -72.52 -24.79 89.43
CA PHE A 1154 -72.11 -23.45 88.97
C PHE A 1154 -73.22 -22.38 89.13
N PHE A 1155 -74.50 -22.76 89.24
CA PHE A 1155 -75.64 -21.82 89.26
C PHE A 1155 -76.21 -21.48 90.66
N ARG A 1156 -75.49 -21.73 91.76
CA ARG A 1156 -75.91 -21.26 93.12
C ARG A 1156 -75.14 -20.01 93.55
N ARG A 1157 -75.82 -18.86 93.52
CA ARG A 1157 -75.30 -17.51 93.86
C ARG A 1157 -75.09 -17.29 95.37
N LYS A 1158 -74.15 -16.39 95.72
CA LYS A 1158 -74.44 -15.22 96.58
C LYS A 1158 -73.70 -13.98 96.04
N ARG A 1159 -74.43 -12.85 96.05
CA ARG A 1159 -74.08 -11.54 95.47
C ARG A 1159 -72.95 -10.84 96.22
N HIS A 1160 -72.13 -10.08 95.49
CA HIS A 1160 -71.68 -8.77 95.96
C HIS A 1160 -71.81 -7.74 94.83
N THR A 1161 -72.35 -6.59 95.22
CA THR A 1161 -72.55 -5.34 94.50
C THR A 1161 -71.23 -4.67 94.13
N GLY A 1162 -71.18 -4.03 92.96
CA GLY A 1162 -70.10 -3.17 92.54
C GLY A 1162 -70.29 -2.78 91.07
N ASP A 1163 -70.73 -1.54 90.87
CA ASP A 1163 -70.96 -0.89 89.58
C ASP A 1163 -69.67 -0.77 88.76
N ASP A 1164 -69.74 -0.90 87.43
CA ASP A 1164 -69.04 -0.02 86.48
C ASP A 1164 -69.44 -0.29 85.02
N PRO A 1165 -69.40 0.75 84.15
CA PRO A 1165 -70.23 0.85 82.96
C PRO A 1165 -69.48 0.48 81.69
N THR A 1166 -70.17 -0.30 80.87
CA THR A 1166 -70.44 -0.05 79.44
C THR A 1166 -69.39 0.69 78.61
N LEU A 1167 -68.90 0.02 77.56
CA LEU A 1167 -68.93 0.63 76.24
C LEU A 1167 -69.25 -0.40 75.15
N SER A 1168 -70.40 -0.14 74.58
CA SER A 1168 -71.21 -0.83 73.60
C SER A 1168 -70.82 -0.50 72.16
N GLY A 1169 -71.19 -1.42 71.25
CA GLY A 1169 -71.86 -1.09 69.99
C GLY A 1169 -70.97 -1.19 68.75
N ASN A 1170 -71.14 -2.21 67.90
CA ASN A 1170 -72.20 -2.39 66.88
C ASN A 1170 -72.07 -1.39 65.71
N LEU A 1171 -71.68 -1.88 64.52
CA LEU A 1171 -72.54 -2.46 63.47
C LEU A 1171 -73.29 -1.37 62.70
N GLU A 1172 -72.97 -1.24 61.41
CA GLU A 1172 -73.88 -1.07 60.26
C GLU A 1172 -73.04 -0.60 59.06
N ARG A 1173 -72.68 -1.45 58.10
CA ARG A 1173 -73.48 -1.99 56.99
C ARG A 1173 -74.23 -0.93 56.16
N ARG A 1174 -73.71 -0.80 54.94
CA ARG A 1174 -74.43 -0.84 53.67
C ARG A 1174 -75.09 0.44 53.15
N ARG A 1175 -74.77 0.62 51.86
CA ARG A 1175 -75.65 0.93 50.73
C ARG A 1175 -75.93 2.40 50.45
N ASP A 1176 -75.38 2.78 49.29
CA ASP A 1176 -76.13 3.33 48.16
C ASP A 1176 -76.79 4.71 48.38
N PRO A 1177 -77.46 5.32 47.38
CA PRO A 1177 -77.30 5.25 45.92
C PRO A 1177 -77.35 6.66 45.28
N SER A 1178 -77.35 6.65 43.94
CA SER A 1178 -78.29 7.42 43.10
C SER A 1178 -78.21 8.95 43.01
N GLY A 1179 -78.05 9.36 41.76
CA GLY A 1179 -78.80 10.42 41.11
C GLY A 1179 -78.15 10.65 39.75
N GLY A 1180 -78.76 10.46 38.60
CA GLY A 1180 -80.14 10.18 38.23
C GLY A 1180 -80.22 10.39 36.70
N GLY A 1181 -81.33 9.96 36.11
CA GLY A 1181 -81.89 10.62 34.93
C GLY A 1181 -81.32 10.25 33.55
N GLY A 1182 -82.23 9.78 32.69
CA GLY A 1182 -82.22 10.02 31.25
C GLY A 1182 -81.26 9.12 30.47
N GLY A 1183 -81.69 8.24 29.58
CA GLY A 1183 -82.80 8.43 28.65
C GLY A 1183 -82.30 9.14 27.40
N GLY A 1184 -82.19 8.38 26.31
CA GLY A 1184 -82.47 8.86 24.97
C GLY A 1184 -81.29 9.42 24.18
N GLY A 1185 -80.90 8.64 23.16
CA GLY A 1185 -81.33 9.04 21.81
C GLY A 1185 -80.25 9.51 20.85
N GLY A 1186 -80.08 8.71 19.80
CA GLY A 1186 -79.73 9.14 18.44
C GLY A 1186 -78.24 9.43 18.23
N THR A 1187 -77.61 9.08 17.10
CA THR A 1187 -78.20 8.82 15.79
C THR A 1187 -77.09 8.46 14.80
N TYR A 1188 -77.48 7.65 13.81
CA TYR A 1188 -76.93 7.51 12.45
C TYR A 1188 -75.59 6.76 12.23
N ASP A 1189 -75.79 5.51 11.83
CA ASP A 1189 -75.56 4.98 10.48
C ASP A 1189 -74.14 4.77 9.94
N GLU A 1190 -73.98 3.49 9.57
CA GLU A 1190 -73.39 2.99 8.31
C GLU A 1190 -71.88 3.16 8.13
N LEU A 1191 -71.11 2.26 7.52
CA LEU A 1191 -71.22 0.96 6.84
C LEU A 1191 -69.76 0.76 6.32
N ASN A 1192 -69.22 -0.41 5.98
CA ASN A 1192 -69.51 -1.80 6.30
C ASN A 1192 -68.37 -2.63 5.67
N ASP A 1193 -68.28 -3.85 6.19
CA ASP A 1193 -68.15 -5.11 5.46
C ASP A 1193 -66.84 -5.54 4.78
N THR A 1194 -66.27 -6.59 5.40
CA THR A 1194 -66.48 -8.01 5.02
C THR A 1194 -66.77 -8.38 3.55
N ASN A 1195 -66.05 -9.39 3.07
CA ASN A 1195 -66.54 -10.70 2.56
C ASN A 1195 -65.44 -11.32 1.69
N GLY A 1196 -65.26 -12.64 1.58
CA GLY A 1196 -66.04 -13.82 1.98
C GLY A 1196 -65.26 -15.02 1.41
N SER A 1197 -65.12 -16.11 2.15
CA SER A 1197 -65.99 -17.31 2.03
C SER A 1197 -65.63 -18.26 0.89
N GLY A 1198 -65.38 -19.52 1.26
CA GLY A 1198 -66.05 -20.64 0.60
C GLY A 1198 -65.22 -21.59 -0.25
N GLY A 1199 -64.86 -22.73 0.35
CA GLY A 1199 -65.57 -23.98 0.02
C GLY A 1199 -64.96 -24.95 -1.00
N GLY A 1200 -64.66 -26.15 -0.50
CA GLY A 1200 -64.74 -27.45 -1.21
C GLY A 1200 -63.62 -27.79 -2.19
N THR A 1201 -63.17 -29.03 -2.39
CA THR A 1201 -63.48 -30.36 -1.85
C THR A 1201 -62.48 -31.33 -2.51
N ALA A 1202 -62.29 -32.49 -1.89
CA ALA A 1202 -61.93 -33.78 -2.50
C ALA A 1202 -60.45 -34.12 -2.83
N GLU A 1203 -59.91 -34.98 -1.95
CA GLU A 1203 -59.45 -36.36 -2.27
C GLU A 1203 -58.32 -36.61 -3.29
N ARG A 1204 -57.13 -37.00 -2.79
CA ARG A 1204 -56.55 -38.38 -2.77
C ARG A 1204 -55.00 -38.34 -2.74
N LYS A 1205 -54.45 -38.83 -1.62
CA LYS A 1205 -53.34 -39.79 -1.38
C LYS A 1205 -52.34 -40.11 -2.54
N PRO A 1206 -51.11 -40.64 -2.26
CA PRO A 1206 -50.44 -40.85 -0.96
C PRO A 1206 -48.89 -40.63 -0.90
N PHE A 1207 -48.41 -40.54 0.35
CA PHE A 1207 -47.20 -41.18 0.93
C PHE A 1207 -45.74 -40.81 0.53
N LEU A 1208 -44.99 -40.54 1.61
CA LEU A 1208 -43.63 -41.00 1.99
C LEU A 1208 -42.42 -40.06 1.85
N GLY A 1209 -41.68 -39.98 2.97
CA GLY A 1209 -40.22 -39.72 3.01
C GLY A 1209 -39.83 -38.54 3.91
N ARG A 1210 -39.78 -38.72 5.25
CA ARG A 1210 -38.55 -38.75 6.08
C ARG A 1210 -37.61 -37.55 5.88
N ARG A 1211 -37.54 -36.68 6.90
CA ARG A 1211 -36.53 -36.63 7.99
C ARG A 1211 -35.19 -36.09 7.48
N SER A 1212 -34.56 -35.11 8.11
CA SER A 1212 -34.76 -34.52 9.44
C SER A 1212 -33.96 -33.22 9.50
#